data_AF-A0A087TDS2-F1
#
_entry.id   AF-A0A087TDS2-F1
#
_cell.length_a   1.000
_cell.length_b   1.000
_cell.length_c   1.000
_cell.angle_alpha   90.00
_cell.angle_beta   90.00
_cell.angle_gamma   90.00
#
_symmetry.space_group_name_H-M   'P 1'
#
loop_
_entity.id
_entity.type
_entity.pdbx_description
1 polymer ?
#
loop_
_entity_poly.entity_id
_entity_poly.type
_entity_poly.pdbx_seq_one_letter_code
_entity_poly.pdbx_strand_id
1 'polypeptide(L)'
;MFSENLKQTILAGIYSSAKIRSEYLQNGSFILQAANELHNSILSIKNCEEALEMLQHSSFLLSSMDEAMSLHKPDIHYSALVLSELLESILPSEEEWNKMKNNLTLTLMPSILKGKVFYPLDKEESTYCSSNKDESLLFASEVISSIFVNLIENSSSQESEAFFEQYVMKHTSELLWCLSFANENEMKTHVDKLSTNCCKILSFLPVEKVQELVNILFYSSLAEGIYWALPFRCLLEIIETVCSSHFLPQFPEMIFKANEYDSDNKYVTIQILLYYTEQRQKIWHLSHLLQELSKMEMESTVGILGEIAQLCCCLQGIQFIPLEMRSLLVDTFNKIMNMKFVEEEKFLHSVQMTAILSSILKCDSSLINMEDLYFFVDHLISLLKSAKDWKYEKPMDLLFLQHLSSMFIVISSYIFMHNDKNPEKSLELTSDIWKHADDENIYQEFIFFILRVAVVIKKMNLSSRVFKAVVSKLLEAVKFIPEKYLSDVLLYHSLESVELQGKDSEDINALDCLISCLSSNVRELQLASHVMLMKVMPVLPTLVSNAQKSEEDDDSEYEAKIPDKLSSLIQLLNFTNEVVQSMLSDIRIGDCCTVLPYTDSYTFALTYLLAWLEILEFISSSPSQIRSEYAAHLEENKLLSCLFSNVFCLMPDNPLAIIQTDSTPTKKGLKSLFLCFPSLTS
;
A
#
# COMPACT_ATOMS: atom_id res chain seq x y z
N MET A 1 18.69 -7.44 -30.56
CA MET A 1 19.90 -8.16 -31.03
C MET A 1 20.65 -7.23 -32.00
N PHE A 2 21.64 -6.48 -31.52
CA PHE A 2 22.38 -5.52 -32.35
C PHE A 2 23.34 -6.25 -33.30
N SER A 3 23.31 -5.87 -34.58
CA SER A 3 24.22 -6.44 -35.57
C SER A 3 25.67 -6.02 -35.24
N GLU A 4 26.57 -6.99 -35.25
CA GLU A 4 28.02 -6.87 -35.05
C GLU A 4 28.65 -5.77 -35.95
N ASN A 5 27.99 -5.45 -37.06
CA ASN A 5 28.32 -4.37 -37.97
C ASN A 5 28.19 -2.96 -37.36
N LEU A 6 27.21 -2.71 -36.48
CA LEU A 6 27.07 -1.39 -35.84
C LEU A 6 28.19 -1.17 -34.81
N LYS A 7 28.56 -2.21 -34.04
CA LYS A 7 29.73 -2.16 -33.14
C LYS A 7 31.01 -1.80 -33.89
N GLN A 8 31.26 -2.45 -35.02
CA GLN A 8 32.45 -2.17 -35.84
C GLN A 8 32.40 -0.77 -36.48
N THR A 9 31.20 -0.27 -36.82
CA THR A 9 31.02 1.08 -37.38
C THR A 9 31.21 2.17 -36.32
N ILE A 10 30.71 1.96 -35.11
CA ILE A 10 30.91 2.85 -33.96
C ILE A 10 32.38 2.88 -33.56
N LEU A 11 33.04 1.71 -33.45
CA LEU A 11 34.49 1.65 -33.20
C LEU A 11 35.27 2.36 -34.31
N ALA A 12 34.99 2.08 -35.59
CA ALA A 12 35.67 2.74 -36.71
C ALA A 12 35.43 4.26 -36.73
N GLY A 13 34.23 4.72 -36.38
CA GLY A 13 33.86 6.12 -36.24
C GLY A 13 34.63 6.80 -35.11
N ILE A 14 34.65 6.19 -33.92
CA ILE A 14 35.41 6.68 -32.76
C ILE A 14 36.91 6.73 -33.07
N TYR A 15 37.50 5.68 -33.65
CA TYR A 15 38.91 5.67 -34.07
C TYR A 15 39.24 6.71 -35.16
N SER A 16 38.27 7.08 -36.01
CA SER A 16 38.45 8.12 -37.01
C SER A 16 38.43 9.53 -36.42
N SER A 17 37.51 9.80 -35.48
CA SER A 17 37.39 11.07 -34.75
C SER A 17 38.54 11.26 -33.75
N ALA A 18 39.05 10.16 -33.19
CA ALA A 18 40.08 10.17 -32.16
C ALA A 18 41.48 10.59 -32.63
N LYS A 19 41.73 10.54 -33.94
CA LYS A 19 42.97 11.05 -34.54
C LYS A 19 43.09 12.58 -34.49
N ILE A 20 41.99 13.30 -34.29
CA ILE A 20 41.97 14.76 -34.27
C ILE A 20 41.49 15.19 -32.87
N ARG A 21 42.44 15.51 -31.99
CA ARG A 21 42.28 15.90 -30.56
C ARG A 21 41.24 17.01 -30.27
N SER A 22 40.50 17.51 -31.26
CA SER A 22 39.57 18.64 -31.17
C SER A 22 38.20 18.38 -31.81
N GLU A 23 37.88 17.15 -32.24
CA GLU A 23 36.68 16.88 -33.08
C GLU A 23 35.68 15.87 -32.52
N TYR A 24 35.91 15.30 -31.31
CA TYR A 24 35.00 14.30 -30.74
C TYR A 24 33.54 14.78 -30.61
N LEU A 25 33.33 16.08 -30.40
CA LEU A 25 32.03 16.70 -30.12
C LEU A 25 31.71 17.89 -31.04
N GLN A 26 32.39 18.01 -32.19
CA GLN A 26 32.00 19.03 -33.19
C GLN A 26 30.60 18.75 -33.73
N ASN A 27 29.87 19.81 -34.08
CA ASN A 27 28.56 19.74 -34.72
C ASN A 27 28.60 18.83 -35.96
N GLY A 28 27.89 17.70 -35.91
CA GLY A 28 27.86 16.69 -36.98
C GLY A 28 28.82 15.51 -36.80
N SER A 29 29.55 15.43 -35.69
CA SER A 29 30.32 14.24 -35.32
C SER A 29 29.41 13.03 -35.07
N PHE A 30 29.90 11.84 -35.40
CA PHE A 30 29.17 10.58 -35.22
C PHE A 30 28.78 10.31 -33.76
N ILE A 31 29.65 10.70 -32.82
CA ILE A 31 29.42 10.52 -31.38
C ILE A 31 28.26 11.42 -30.91
N LEU A 32 28.24 12.68 -31.33
CA LEU A 32 27.15 13.60 -30.99
C LEU A 32 25.82 13.16 -31.65
N GLN A 33 25.87 12.61 -32.86
CA GLN A 33 24.68 12.03 -33.51
C GLN A 33 24.15 10.82 -32.72
N ALA A 34 25.02 9.90 -32.32
CA ALA A 34 24.65 8.76 -31.48
C ALA A 34 24.10 9.21 -30.11
N ALA A 35 24.70 10.22 -29.49
CA ALA A 35 24.21 10.81 -28.23
C ALA A 35 22.82 11.43 -28.39
N ASN A 36 22.57 12.17 -29.48
CA ASN A 36 21.26 12.76 -29.77
C ASN A 36 20.20 11.70 -30.11
N GLU A 37 20.57 10.62 -30.80
CA GLU A 37 19.68 9.48 -31.04
C GLU A 37 19.32 8.78 -29.72
N LEU A 38 20.30 8.60 -28.81
CA LEU A 38 20.05 8.07 -27.48
C LEU A 38 19.10 8.96 -26.68
N HIS A 39 19.33 10.27 -26.67
CA HIS A 39 18.50 11.25 -25.99
C HIS A 39 17.04 11.20 -26.45
N ASN A 40 16.81 11.28 -27.77
CA ASN A 40 15.46 11.19 -28.33
C ASN A 40 14.79 9.87 -28.01
N SER A 41 15.57 8.78 -28.01
CA SER A 41 15.05 7.45 -27.68
C SER A 41 14.67 7.36 -26.20
N ILE A 42 15.48 7.89 -25.28
CA ILE A 42 15.17 7.96 -23.83
C ILE A 42 13.85 8.70 -23.58
N LEU A 43 13.64 9.84 -24.24
CA LEU A 43 12.41 10.63 -24.11
C LEU A 43 11.16 9.95 -24.68
N SER A 44 11.35 8.91 -25.50
CA SER A 44 10.27 8.25 -26.25
C SER A 44 10.01 6.79 -25.84
N ILE A 45 10.67 6.29 -24.79
CA ILE A 45 10.52 4.90 -24.30
C ILE A 45 9.07 4.63 -23.92
N LYS A 46 8.50 3.52 -24.42
CA LYS A 46 7.12 3.11 -24.14
C LYS A 46 6.99 1.75 -23.47
N ASN A 47 8.00 0.90 -23.56
CA ASN A 47 7.93 -0.46 -23.04
C ASN A 47 9.28 -0.97 -22.49
N CYS A 48 9.24 -2.09 -21.78
CA CYS A 48 10.41 -2.71 -21.15
C CYS A 48 11.48 -3.14 -22.16
N GLU A 49 11.10 -3.61 -23.35
CA GLU A 49 12.05 -4.09 -24.36
C GLU A 49 12.91 -2.92 -24.87
N GLU A 50 12.27 -1.79 -25.19
CA GLU A 50 12.94 -0.55 -25.56
C GLU A 50 13.89 -0.08 -24.44
N ALA A 51 13.45 -0.11 -23.17
CA ALA A 51 14.30 0.27 -22.04
C ALA A 51 15.58 -0.60 -21.94
N LEU A 52 15.45 -1.93 -22.14
CA LEU A 52 16.57 -2.86 -22.13
C LEU A 52 17.53 -2.63 -23.31
N GLU A 53 17.01 -2.37 -24.51
CA GLU A 53 17.83 -2.03 -25.67
C GLU A 53 18.60 -0.71 -25.42
N MET A 54 17.93 0.29 -24.86
CA MET A 54 18.54 1.58 -24.54
C MET A 54 19.67 1.48 -23.49
N LEU A 55 19.53 0.58 -22.51
CA LEU A 55 20.60 0.25 -21.57
C LEU A 55 21.80 -0.38 -22.28
N GLN A 56 21.56 -1.27 -23.24
CA GLN A 56 22.64 -1.88 -24.03
C GLN A 56 23.35 -0.85 -24.92
N HIS A 57 22.62 0.11 -25.52
CA HIS A 57 23.24 1.13 -26.38
C HIS A 57 24.04 2.14 -25.59
N SER A 58 23.49 2.63 -24.47
CA SER A 58 24.17 3.59 -23.61
C SER A 58 25.44 2.98 -23.00
N SER A 59 25.37 1.77 -22.47
CA SER A 59 26.55 1.06 -21.95
C SER A 59 27.60 0.80 -23.03
N PHE A 60 27.18 0.44 -24.25
CA PHE A 60 28.12 0.23 -25.37
C PHE A 60 28.79 1.53 -25.81
N LEU A 61 28.06 2.64 -25.90
CA LEU A 61 28.63 3.94 -26.26
C LEU A 61 29.65 4.41 -25.21
N LEU A 62 29.29 4.33 -23.92
CA LEU A 62 30.14 4.76 -22.81
C LEU A 62 31.41 3.90 -22.71
N SER A 63 31.29 2.57 -22.79
CA SER A 63 32.46 1.67 -22.77
C SER A 63 33.37 1.89 -23.99
N SER A 64 32.81 2.08 -25.18
CA SER A 64 33.60 2.36 -26.39
C SER A 64 34.34 3.70 -26.31
N MET A 65 33.75 4.70 -25.65
CA MET A 65 34.40 5.99 -25.40
C MET A 65 35.50 5.88 -24.37
N ASP A 66 35.27 5.14 -23.28
CA ASP A 66 36.30 4.90 -22.27
C ASP A 66 37.50 4.13 -22.84
N GLU A 67 37.26 3.07 -23.63
CA GLU A 67 38.30 2.36 -24.38
C GLU A 67 39.10 3.31 -25.29
N ALA A 68 38.42 4.18 -26.05
CA ALA A 68 39.07 5.14 -26.93
C ALA A 68 39.89 6.19 -26.17
N MET A 69 39.37 6.70 -25.05
CA MET A 69 40.11 7.64 -24.20
C MET A 69 41.34 6.96 -23.56
N SER A 70 41.21 5.72 -23.10
CA SER A 70 42.32 4.96 -22.50
C SER A 70 43.49 4.76 -23.48
N LEU A 71 43.20 4.57 -24.77
CA LEU A 71 44.19 4.39 -25.84
C LEU A 71 44.97 5.68 -26.15
N HIS A 72 44.36 6.85 -25.92
CA HIS A 72 44.93 8.15 -26.28
C HIS A 72 45.62 8.89 -25.12
N LYS A 73 45.50 8.39 -23.88
CA LYS A 73 46.02 9.02 -22.65
C LYS A 73 45.81 10.55 -22.61
N PRO A 74 44.56 11.03 -22.76
CA PRO A 74 44.27 12.45 -22.58
C PRO A 74 44.56 12.90 -21.14
N ASP A 75 44.72 14.20 -20.95
CA ASP A 75 44.79 14.80 -19.62
C ASP A 75 43.49 14.51 -18.86
N ILE A 76 43.54 14.27 -17.55
CA ILE A 76 42.38 13.84 -16.74
C ILE A 76 41.21 14.85 -16.86
N HIS A 77 41.54 16.13 -16.93
CA HIS A 77 40.58 17.21 -17.15
C HIS A 77 39.89 17.14 -18.52
N TYR A 78 40.61 16.72 -19.57
CA TYR A 78 40.03 16.60 -20.91
C TYR A 78 39.06 15.41 -21.01
N SER A 79 39.37 14.28 -20.36
CA SER A 79 38.42 13.15 -20.27
C SER A 79 37.14 13.50 -19.51
N ALA A 80 37.26 14.26 -18.42
CA ALA A 80 36.10 14.71 -17.65
C ALA A 80 35.19 15.66 -18.48
N LEU A 81 35.79 16.58 -19.23
CA LEU A 81 35.07 17.51 -20.12
C LEU A 81 34.37 16.80 -21.29
N VAL A 82 35.00 15.79 -21.89
CA VAL A 82 34.37 15.04 -22.99
C VAL A 82 33.20 14.19 -22.48
N LEU A 83 33.35 13.56 -21.31
CA LEU A 83 32.24 12.85 -20.66
C LEU A 83 31.11 13.80 -20.27
N SER A 84 31.42 15.03 -19.88
CA SER A 84 30.40 16.02 -19.50
C SER A 84 29.54 16.46 -20.67
N GLU A 85 30.16 16.85 -21.78
CA GLU A 85 29.46 17.26 -22.99
C GLU A 85 28.65 16.10 -23.57
N LEU A 86 29.14 14.87 -23.45
CA LEU A 86 28.38 13.67 -23.83
C LEU A 86 27.16 13.45 -22.93
N LEU A 87 27.32 13.56 -21.61
CA LEU A 87 26.20 13.40 -20.67
C LEU A 87 25.15 14.50 -20.85
N GLU A 88 25.56 15.74 -21.09
CA GLU A 88 24.64 16.82 -21.45
C GLU A 88 23.86 16.54 -22.73
N SER A 89 24.47 15.83 -23.67
CA SER A 89 23.83 15.46 -24.93
C SER A 89 22.87 14.28 -24.79
N ILE A 90 23.12 13.35 -23.85
CA ILE A 90 22.29 12.15 -23.64
C ILE A 90 21.14 12.42 -22.66
N LEU A 91 21.40 13.14 -21.58
CA LEU A 91 20.46 13.29 -20.47
C LEU A 91 19.37 14.33 -20.78
N PRO A 92 18.15 14.19 -20.21
CA PRO A 92 17.10 15.18 -20.42
C PRO A 92 17.42 16.53 -19.79
N SER A 93 17.07 17.62 -20.47
CA SER A 93 17.08 18.97 -19.92
C SER A 93 15.98 19.18 -18.87
N GLU A 94 16.07 20.28 -18.11
CA GLU A 94 15.05 20.64 -17.10
C GLU A 94 13.66 20.85 -17.73
N GLU A 95 13.60 21.46 -18.91
CA GLU A 95 12.33 21.62 -19.64
C GLU A 95 11.73 20.29 -20.07
N GLU A 96 12.56 19.32 -20.44
CA GLU A 96 12.12 17.98 -20.84
C GLU A 96 11.65 17.17 -19.63
N TRP A 97 12.34 17.25 -18.49
CA TRP A 97 11.84 16.70 -17.23
C TRP A 97 10.48 17.27 -16.87
N ASN A 98 10.31 18.59 -16.96
CA ASN A 98 9.03 19.23 -16.68
C ASN A 98 7.93 18.81 -17.67
N LYS A 99 8.24 18.65 -18.97
CA LYS A 99 7.29 18.11 -19.96
C LYS A 99 6.87 16.67 -19.64
N MET A 100 7.82 15.81 -19.26
CA MET A 100 7.52 14.43 -18.88
C MET A 100 6.65 14.35 -17.62
N LYS A 101 6.94 15.19 -16.60
CA LYS A 101 6.14 15.26 -15.37
C LYS A 101 4.73 15.80 -15.60
N ASN A 102 4.56 16.82 -16.45
CA ASN A 102 3.26 17.43 -16.73
C ASN A 102 2.27 16.50 -17.44
N ASN A 103 2.74 15.44 -18.09
CA ASN A 103 1.88 14.45 -18.73
C ASN A 103 1.31 13.43 -17.72
N LEU A 104 1.82 13.40 -16.48
CA LEU A 104 1.42 12.44 -15.46
C LEU A 104 0.36 13.01 -14.51
N THR A 105 -0.60 12.16 -14.14
CA THR A 105 -1.52 12.45 -13.04
C THR A 105 -0.87 12.00 -11.73
N LEU A 106 -0.56 12.93 -10.84
CA LEU A 106 -0.07 12.61 -9.49
C LEU A 106 -1.14 11.81 -8.74
N THR A 107 -0.76 10.77 -8.01
CA THR A 107 -1.69 10.06 -7.11
C THR A 107 -1.20 10.14 -5.66
N LEU A 108 -1.86 10.97 -4.85
CA LEU A 108 -1.55 11.22 -3.43
C LEU A 108 -2.12 10.15 -2.49
N MET A 109 -3.10 9.38 -2.97
CA MET A 109 -3.84 8.38 -2.19
C MET A 109 -2.94 7.46 -1.35
N PRO A 110 -1.88 6.81 -1.87
CA PRO A 110 -1.10 5.87 -1.07
C PRO A 110 -0.43 6.50 0.16
N SER A 111 -0.01 7.77 0.09
CA SER A 111 0.64 8.48 1.20
C SER A 111 -0.37 8.89 2.27
N ILE A 112 -1.56 9.31 1.86
CA ILE A 112 -2.66 9.66 2.78
C ILE A 112 -3.19 8.39 3.48
N LEU A 113 -3.44 7.32 2.71
CA LEU A 113 -3.91 6.04 3.24
C LEU A 113 -2.90 5.39 4.20
N LYS A 114 -1.59 5.60 4.02
CA LYS A 114 -0.57 5.14 4.98
C LYS A 114 -0.48 6.00 6.24
N GLY A 115 -1.29 7.06 6.37
CA GLY A 115 -1.22 8.01 7.48
C GLY A 115 0.13 8.72 7.54
N LYS A 116 0.76 8.95 6.38
CA LYS A 116 2.03 9.68 6.27
C LYS A 116 1.82 11.17 5.99
N VAL A 117 0.63 11.55 5.52
CA VAL A 117 0.22 12.94 5.27
C VAL A 117 -1.24 13.08 5.73
N PHE A 118 -1.49 14.06 6.59
CA PHE A 118 -2.82 14.38 7.14
C PHE A 118 -3.34 15.72 6.64
N TYR A 119 -2.54 16.48 5.89
CA TYR A 119 -2.95 17.73 5.26
C TYR A 119 -2.12 17.92 3.98
N PRO A 120 -2.64 17.53 2.79
CA PRO A 120 -1.89 17.56 1.53
C PRO A 120 -1.91 18.92 0.82
N LEU A 121 -2.70 19.90 1.29
CA LEU A 121 -3.03 21.19 0.64
C LEU A 121 -3.77 21.10 -0.70
N ASP A 122 -3.39 20.16 -1.55
CA ASP A 122 -4.01 19.97 -2.84
C ASP A 122 -5.38 19.29 -2.71
N LYS A 123 -6.42 20.00 -3.17
CA LYS A 123 -7.82 19.59 -3.11
C LYS A 123 -8.33 19.07 -4.46
N GLU A 124 -7.51 19.07 -5.52
CA GLU A 124 -7.96 18.65 -6.84
C GLU A 124 -8.23 17.14 -6.90
N GLU A 125 -9.44 16.73 -7.30
CA GLU A 125 -9.83 15.30 -7.45
C GLU A 125 -8.88 14.52 -8.39
N SER A 126 -8.25 15.20 -9.36
CA SER A 126 -7.25 14.64 -10.29
C SER A 126 -6.05 14.04 -9.56
N THR A 127 -5.58 14.68 -8.48
CA THR A 127 -4.42 14.24 -7.69
C THR A 127 -4.66 12.97 -6.86
N TYR A 128 -5.90 12.50 -6.83
CA TYR A 128 -6.29 11.28 -6.11
C TYR A 128 -6.50 10.10 -7.06
N CYS A 129 -6.39 10.29 -8.38
CA CYS A 129 -6.66 9.26 -9.37
C CYS A 129 -5.39 8.81 -10.11
N SER A 130 -5.26 7.51 -10.33
CA SER A 130 -4.30 6.94 -11.27
C SER A 130 -5.02 6.71 -12.60
N SER A 131 -4.88 7.61 -13.56
CA SER A 131 -5.12 7.21 -14.95
C SER A 131 -3.90 6.40 -15.39
N ASN A 132 -4.11 5.18 -15.92
CA ASN A 132 -3.05 4.29 -16.43
C ASN A 132 -2.33 4.92 -17.63
N LYS A 133 -1.60 6.00 -17.43
CA LYS A 133 -0.86 6.68 -18.49
C LYS A 133 0.54 7.01 -18.01
N ASP A 134 1.48 6.46 -18.77
CA ASP A 134 2.90 6.79 -18.87
C ASP A 134 3.86 6.14 -17.85
N GLU A 135 3.99 4.82 -17.97
CA GLU A 135 5.15 4.03 -17.49
C GLU A 135 6.48 4.45 -18.14
N SER A 136 6.41 5.25 -19.22
CA SER A 136 7.54 5.81 -19.95
C SER A 136 8.52 6.56 -19.05
N LEU A 137 8.02 7.35 -18.09
CA LEU A 137 8.88 8.10 -17.17
C LEU A 137 9.66 7.16 -16.24
N LEU A 138 9.03 6.07 -15.78
CA LEU A 138 9.70 5.09 -14.92
C LEU A 138 10.82 4.39 -15.70
N PHE A 139 10.54 3.95 -16.93
CA PHE A 139 11.56 3.33 -17.77
C PHE A 139 12.71 4.29 -18.09
N ALA A 140 12.40 5.54 -18.49
CA ALA A 140 13.42 6.55 -18.74
C ALA A 140 14.30 6.80 -17.50
N SER A 141 13.68 6.90 -16.31
CA SER A 141 14.37 7.09 -15.04
C SER A 141 15.24 5.90 -14.64
N GLU A 142 14.77 4.67 -14.90
CA GLU A 142 15.59 3.47 -14.69
C GLU A 142 16.81 3.46 -15.61
N VAL A 143 16.63 3.80 -16.89
CA VAL A 143 17.75 3.88 -17.85
C VAL A 143 18.76 4.92 -17.39
N ILE A 144 18.30 6.14 -17.04
CA ILE A 144 19.16 7.24 -16.59
C ILE A 144 19.90 6.88 -15.29
N SER A 145 19.19 6.34 -14.29
CA SER A 145 19.82 5.91 -13.03
C SER A 145 20.84 4.79 -13.24
N SER A 146 20.59 3.87 -14.18
CA SER A 146 21.53 2.80 -14.51
C SER A 146 22.76 3.31 -15.26
N ILE A 147 22.62 4.34 -16.11
CA ILE A 147 23.75 5.03 -16.74
C ILE A 147 24.66 5.62 -15.66
N PHE A 148 24.10 6.30 -14.67
CA PHE A 148 24.90 6.84 -13.56
C PHE A 148 25.59 5.74 -12.74
N VAL A 149 24.89 4.68 -12.37
CA VAL A 149 25.50 3.56 -11.61
C VAL A 149 26.64 2.91 -12.39
N ASN A 150 26.47 2.68 -13.70
CA ASN A 150 27.54 2.12 -14.55
C ASN A 150 28.76 3.05 -14.60
N LEU A 151 28.57 4.37 -14.61
CA LEU A 151 29.67 5.33 -14.60
C LEU A 151 30.38 5.37 -13.24
N ILE A 152 29.63 5.31 -12.14
CA ILE A 152 30.14 5.24 -10.76
C ILE A 152 31.00 3.97 -10.56
N GLU A 153 30.51 2.82 -11.04
CA GLU A 153 31.23 1.54 -10.89
C GLU A 153 32.54 1.49 -11.71
N ASN A 154 32.68 2.32 -12.74
CA ASN A 154 33.85 2.37 -13.62
C ASN A 154 34.79 3.56 -13.36
N SER A 155 34.43 4.53 -12.51
CA SER A 155 35.30 5.68 -12.22
C SER A 155 36.45 5.32 -11.28
N SER A 156 37.70 5.52 -11.73
CA SER A 156 38.92 5.13 -11.00
C SER A 156 39.74 6.28 -10.41
N SER A 157 39.28 7.55 -10.47
CA SER A 157 40.07 8.72 -10.05
C SER A 157 39.26 9.82 -9.33
N GLN A 158 39.84 10.40 -8.27
CA GLN A 158 39.21 11.39 -7.37
C GLN A 158 38.91 12.77 -8.00
N GLU A 159 39.68 13.25 -8.98
CA GLU A 159 39.46 14.60 -9.56
C GLU A 159 38.31 14.64 -10.59
N SER A 160 37.99 13.50 -11.21
CA SER A 160 36.80 13.35 -12.07
C SER A 160 35.51 13.22 -11.27
N GLU A 161 35.59 12.84 -9.99
CA GLU A 161 34.43 12.62 -9.12
C GLU A 161 33.71 13.94 -8.80
N ALA A 162 34.42 15.00 -8.39
CA ALA A 162 33.82 16.28 -8.00
C ALA A 162 33.01 16.96 -9.13
N PHE A 163 33.45 16.79 -10.38
CA PHE A 163 32.74 17.32 -11.54
C PHE A 163 31.51 16.46 -11.88
N PHE A 164 31.67 15.13 -11.83
CA PHE A 164 30.59 14.18 -12.08
C PHE A 164 29.49 14.25 -11.01
N GLU A 165 29.84 14.51 -9.76
CA GLU A 165 28.91 14.77 -8.65
C GLU A 165 27.89 15.86 -8.99
N GLN A 166 28.30 16.93 -9.69
CA GLN A 166 27.40 18.05 -10.01
C GLN A 166 26.29 17.64 -11.01
N TYR A 167 26.59 16.76 -11.96
CA TYR A 167 25.60 16.20 -12.90
C TYR A 167 24.68 15.21 -12.22
N VAL A 168 25.23 14.32 -11.42
CA VAL A 168 24.46 13.37 -10.62
C VAL A 168 23.46 14.11 -9.74
N MET A 169 23.91 15.17 -9.05
CA MET A 169 23.07 16.03 -8.21
C MET A 169 21.89 16.64 -8.98
N LYS A 170 22.13 17.15 -10.20
CA LYS A 170 21.10 17.78 -11.03
C LYS A 170 19.93 16.85 -11.37
N HIS A 171 20.20 15.56 -11.57
CA HIS A 171 19.19 14.58 -11.97
C HIS A 171 18.64 13.76 -10.81
N THR A 172 19.33 13.72 -9.66
CA THR A 172 18.90 12.89 -8.53
C THR A 172 17.53 13.33 -7.98
N SER A 173 17.23 14.63 -7.93
CA SER A 173 15.91 15.14 -7.52
C SER A 173 14.79 14.60 -8.42
N GLU A 174 15.00 14.59 -9.74
CA GLU A 174 14.03 14.11 -10.73
C GLU A 174 13.85 12.58 -10.66
N LEU A 175 14.94 11.83 -10.44
CA LEU A 175 14.87 10.38 -10.23
C LEU A 175 14.09 10.03 -8.95
N LEU A 176 14.32 10.77 -7.86
CA LEU A 176 13.57 10.63 -6.62
C LEU A 176 12.10 11.02 -6.79
N TRP A 177 11.81 12.02 -7.61
CA TRP A 177 10.45 12.37 -7.98
C TRP A 177 9.75 11.20 -8.65
N CYS A 178 10.37 10.61 -9.67
CA CYS A 178 9.81 9.45 -10.38
C CYS A 178 9.59 8.27 -9.42
N LEU A 179 10.56 7.97 -8.55
CA LEU A 179 10.45 6.90 -7.56
C LEU A 179 9.31 7.14 -6.57
N SER A 180 9.05 8.39 -6.19
CA SER A 180 8.01 8.75 -5.21
C SER A 180 6.59 8.52 -5.74
N PHE A 181 6.42 8.55 -7.06
CA PHE A 181 5.12 8.41 -7.73
C PHE A 181 4.97 7.11 -8.55
N ALA A 182 6.03 6.32 -8.72
CA ALA A 182 5.98 5.06 -9.46
C ALA A 182 5.06 4.02 -8.80
N ASN A 183 4.37 3.19 -9.59
CA ASN A 183 3.45 2.14 -9.13
C ASN A 183 4.19 0.80 -8.86
N GLU A 184 4.27 0.39 -7.58
CA GLU A 184 5.05 -0.79 -7.12
C GLU A 184 4.54 -2.15 -7.61
N ASN A 185 3.28 -2.32 -8.02
CA ASN A 185 2.72 -3.68 -8.12
C ASN A 185 2.85 -4.32 -9.51
N GLU A 186 2.62 -3.59 -10.60
CA GLU A 186 2.83 -4.09 -11.96
C GLU A 186 4.30 -3.98 -12.39
N MET A 187 5.02 -2.98 -11.86
CA MET A 187 6.39 -2.65 -12.23
C MET A 187 7.39 -2.79 -11.07
N LYS A 188 7.10 -3.71 -10.14
CA LYS A 188 7.90 -3.88 -8.90
C LYS A 188 9.39 -3.98 -9.17
N THR A 189 9.77 -4.81 -10.14
CA THR A 189 11.16 -5.03 -10.53
C THR A 189 11.87 -3.74 -10.96
N HIS A 190 11.19 -2.90 -11.73
CA HIS A 190 11.71 -1.62 -12.22
C HIS A 190 11.80 -0.59 -11.10
N VAL A 191 10.79 -0.53 -10.22
CA VAL A 191 10.80 0.34 -9.03
C VAL A 191 11.91 -0.05 -8.05
N ASP A 192 12.05 -1.35 -7.76
CA ASP A 192 13.09 -1.88 -6.88
C ASP A 192 14.49 -1.60 -7.46
N LYS A 193 14.65 -1.71 -8.78
CA LYS A 193 15.90 -1.39 -9.46
C LYS A 193 16.21 0.10 -9.46
N LEU A 194 15.24 0.97 -9.74
CA LEU A 194 15.41 2.42 -9.63
C LEU A 194 15.77 2.82 -8.19
N SER A 195 15.08 2.26 -7.19
CA SER A 195 15.39 2.48 -5.77
C SER A 195 16.82 2.07 -5.44
N THR A 196 17.23 0.86 -5.85
CA THR A 196 18.59 0.36 -5.66
C THR A 196 19.63 1.27 -6.32
N ASN A 197 19.36 1.75 -7.54
CA ASN A 197 20.24 2.68 -8.23
C ASN A 197 20.33 4.02 -7.50
N CYS A 198 19.22 4.58 -7.01
CA CYS A 198 19.23 5.79 -6.18
C CYS A 198 20.05 5.61 -4.90
N CYS A 199 19.97 4.44 -4.24
CA CYS A 199 20.82 4.13 -3.09
C CYS A 199 22.30 4.14 -3.44
N LYS A 200 22.69 3.50 -4.56
CA LYS A 200 24.08 3.51 -5.05
C LYS A 200 24.56 4.93 -5.39
N ILE A 201 23.73 5.70 -6.08
CA ILE A 201 24.01 7.10 -6.43
C ILE A 201 24.25 7.93 -5.16
N LEU A 202 23.37 7.83 -4.16
CA LEU A 202 23.52 8.57 -2.91
C LEU A 202 24.72 8.11 -2.08
N SER A 203 25.08 6.82 -2.14
CA SER A 203 26.28 6.30 -1.46
C SER A 203 27.59 6.76 -2.09
N PHE A 204 27.55 7.15 -3.37
CA PHE A 204 28.70 7.71 -4.08
C PHE A 204 28.93 9.19 -3.75
N LEU A 205 27.86 9.96 -3.53
CA LEU A 205 27.96 11.39 -3.25
C LEU A 205 28.60 11.67 -1.88
N PRO A 206 29.47 12.68 -1.76
CA PRO A 206 30.01 13.10 -0.47
C PRO A 206 28.92 13.71 0.40
N VAL A 207 29.12 13.66 1.71
CA VAL A 207 28.14 14.09 2.72
C VAL A 207 27.66 15.54 2.49
N GLU A 208 28.56 16.43 2.06
CA GLU A 208 28.24 17.81 1.76
C GLU A 208 27.25 17.94 0.59
N LYS A 209 27.37 17.09 -0.44
CA LYS A 209 26.46 17.06 -1.60
C LYS A 209 25.11 16.45 -1.25
N VAL A 210 25.10 15.40 -0.43
CA VAL A 210 23.83 14.86 0.09
C VAL A 210 23.10 15.92 0.93
N GLN A 211 23.83 16.70 1.75
CA GLN A 211 23.25 17.81 2.50
C GLN A 211 22.73 18.95 1.60
N GLU A 212 23.43 19.24 0.51
CA GLU A 212 22.98 20.19 -0.52
C GLU A 212 21.65 19.71 -1.13
N LEU A 213 21.53 18.42 -1.46
CA LEU A 213 20.30 17.84 -2.02
C LEU A 213 19.14 17.88 -1.03
N VAL A 214 19.40 17.57 0.25
CA VAL A 214 18.43 17.71 1.35
C VAL A 214 17.91 19.13 1.42
N ASN A 215 18.78 20.14 1.33
CA ASN A 215 18.38 21.54 1.36
C ASN A 215 17.57 21.94 0.11
N ILE A 216 17.99 21.50 -1.08
CA ILE A 216 17.27 21.76 -2.34
C ILE A 216 15.83 21.24 -2.22
N LEU A 217 15.65 19.95 -1.89
CA LEU A 217 14.33 19.35 -1.79
C LEU A 217 13.50 19.94 -0.63
N PHE A 218 14.14 20.33 0.48
CA PHE A 218 13.47 21.04 1.57
C PHE A 218 12.89 22.38 1.13
N TYR A 219 13.67 23.23 0.47
CA TYR A 219 13.17 24.53 -0.01
C TYR A 219 12.18 24.38 -1.17
N SER A 220 12.36 23.40 -2.06
CA SER A 220 11.38 23.07 -3.09
C SER A 220 10.06 22.59 -2.49
N SER A 221 10.10 21.82 -1.40
CA SER A 221 8.92 21.38 -0.64
C SER A 221 8.19 22.56 0.02
N LEU A 222 8.91 23.57 0.52
CA LEU A 222 8.30 24.81 1.03
C LEU A 222 7.68 25.66 -0.09
N ALA A 223 8.30 25.69 -1.27
CA ALA A 223 7.83 26.48 -2.39
C ALA A 223 6.59 25.86 -3.08
N GLU A 224 6.64 24.56 -3.40
CA GLU A 224 5.61 23.89 -4.22
C GLU A 224 4.84 22.79 -3.46
N GLY A 225 5.01 22.73 -2.14
CA GLY A 225 4.21 21.87 -1.27
C GLY A 225 4.40 20.39 -1.59
N ILE A 226 3.28 19.67 -1.73
CA ILE A 226 3.25 18.21 -1.83
C ILE A 226 4.03 17.66 -3.04
N TYR A 227 4.17 18.46 -4.10
CA TYR A 227 4.87 18.09 -5.33
C TYR A 227 6.33 17.70 -5.07
N TRP A 228 7.04 18.46 -4.23
CA TRP A 228 8.43 18.18 -3.83
C TRP A 228 8.56 17.59 -2.43
N ALA A 229 7.52 17.67 -1.60
CA ALA A 229 7.53 17.07 -0.28
C ALA A 229 7.66 15.54 -0.34
N LEU A 230 6.95 14.86 -1.25
CA LEU A 230 7.07 13.40 -1.39
C LEU A 230 8.46 12.94 -1.88
N PRO A 231 9.07 13.56 -2.92
CA PRO A 231 10.48 13.36 -3.26
C PRO A 231 11.43 13.60 -2.08
N PHE A 232 11.17 14.66 -1.30
CA PHE A 232 11.95 14.94 -0.10
C PHE A 232 11.85 13.82 0.93
N ARG A 233 10.64 13.28 1.17
CA ARG A 233 10.46 12.08 2.02
C ARG A 233 11.23 10.89 1.47
N CYS A 234 11.14 10.63 0.16
CA CYS A 234 11.82 9.52 -0.48
C CYS A 234 13.35 9.59 -0.27
N LEU A 235 13.93 10.79 -0.37
CA LEU A 235 15.32 11.02 -0.03
C LEU A 235 15.63 10.64 1.43
N LEU A 236 14.81 11.10 2.39
CA LEU A 236 15.01 10.80 3.81
C LEU A 236 14.90 9.30 4.12
N GLU A 237 13.97 8.58 3.47
CA GLU A 237 13.86 7.11 3.58
C GLU A 237 15.14 6.42 3.10
N ILE A 238 15.71 6.85 1.96
CA ILE A 238 16.95 6.26 1.44
C ILE A 238 18.15 6.60 2.33
N ILE A 239 18.25 7.85 2.80
CA ILE A 239 19.33 8.27 3.72
C ILE A 239 19.36 7.40 4.97
N GLU A 240 18.19 7.12 5.57
CA GLU A 240 18.09 6.25 6.76
C GLU A 240 18.62 4.83 6.50
N THR A 241 18.48 4.33 5.27
CA THR A 241 18.97 3.00 4.88
C THR A 241 20.45 2.95 4.50
N VAL A 242 20.97 4.00 3.86
CA VAL A 242 22.31 3.99 3.23
C VAL A 242 23.36 4.68 4.10
N CYS A 243 23.00 5.77 4.78
CA CYS A 243 23.97 6.57 5.52
C CYS A 243 24.18 6.01 6.93
N SER A 244 25.43 5.95 7.38
CA SER A 244 25.75 5.62 8.78
C SER A 244 25.05 6.59 9.74
N SER A 245 24.76 6.17 10.97
CA SER A 245 24.07 6.94 12.03
C SER A 245 24.68 8.32 12.36
N HIS A 246 25.77 8.72 11.71
CA HIS A 246 26.43 10.01 11.85
C HIS A 246 25.90 11.07 10.88
N PHE A 247 25.18 10.70 9.83
CA PHE A 247 24.53 11.64 8.92
C PHE A 247 23.02 11.69 9.24
N LEU A 248 22.64 12.63 10.09
CA LEU A 248 21.25 12.97 10.35
C LEU A 248 21.05 14.44 10.00
N PRO A 249 20.09 14.76 9.11
CA PRO A 249 19.68 16.14 8.90
C PRO A 249 19.37 16.80 10.23
N GLN A 250 19.67 18.10 10.35
CA GLN A 250 19.36 18.87 11.55
C GLN A 250 17.86 19.18 11.60
N PHE A 251 17.03 18.14 11.81
CA PHE A 251 15.57 18.22 11.78
C PHE A 251 15.00 19.35 12.64
N PRO A 252 15.48 19.61 13.88
CA PRO A 252 14.98 20.73 14.68
C PRO A 252 15.20 22.10 14.01
N GLU A 253 16.35 22.33 13.38
CA GLU A 253 16.63 23.57 12.68
C GLU A 253 15.78 23.70 11.41
N MET A 254 15.57 22.61 10.68
CA MET A 254 14.71 22.60 9.50
C MET A 254 13.25 22.86 9.86
N ILE A 255 12.74 22.30 10.96
CA ILE A 255 11.38 22.58 11.46
C ILE A 255 11.26 24.07 11.85
N PHE A 256 12.26 24.61 12.54
CA PHE A 256 12.29 26.03 12.88
C PHE A 256 12.23 26.92 11.63
N LYS A 257 13.08 26.64 10.63
CA LYS A 257 13.08 27.36 9.35
C LYS A 257 11.76 27.22 8.58
N ALA A 258 11.14 26.05 8.61
CA ALA A 258 9.85 25.82 7.96
C ALA A 258 8.73 26.63 8.63
N ASN A 259 8.76 26.77 9.97
CA ASN A 259 7.78 27.58 10.71
C ASN A 259 7.89 29.09 10.37
N GLU A 260 9.09 29.58 10.06
CA GLU A 260 9.31 30.97 9.61
C GLU A 260 8.83 31.23 8.17
N TYR A 261 8.54 30.18 7.40
CA TYR A 261 8.12 30.31 6.00
C TYR A 261 6.65 30.73 5.90
N ASP A 262 6.37 31.80 5.15
CA ASP A 262 5.03 32.39 5.01
C ASP A 262 4.25 31.72 3.87
N SER A 263 3.99 30.42 4.02
CA SER A 263 3.14 29.64 3.11
C SER A 263 2.57 28.43 3.84
N ASP A 264 1.34 28.04 3.50
CA ASP A 264 0.72 26.83 4.07
C ASP A 264 1.49 25.56 3.68
N ASN A 265 2.28 25.58 2.60
CA ASN A 265 3.16 24.47 2.20
C ASN A 265 4.12 24.01 3.31
N LYS A 266 4.40 24.89 4.29
CA LYS A 266 5.15 24.52 5.50
C LYS A 266 4.54 23.34 6.24
N TYR A 267 3.20 23.24 6.29
CA TYR A 267 2.51 22.18 7.02
C TYR A 267 2.82 20.81 6.42
N VAL A 268 2.88 20.68 5.10
CA VAL A 268 3.24 19.43 4.43
C VAL A 268 4.71 19.07 4.72
N THR A 269 5.60 20.05 4.60
CA THR A 269 7.04 19.86 4.83
C THR A 269 7.33 19.45 6.28
N ILE A 270 6.70 20.09 7.26
CA ILE A 270 6.86 19.79 8.69
C ILE A 270 6.32 18.40 9.02
N GLN A 271 5.18 17.98 8.46
CA GLN A 271 4.65 16.61 8.66
C GLN A 271 5.69 15.54 8.28
N ILE A 272 6.42 15.76 7.18
CA ILE A 272 7.46 14.83 6.72
C ILE A 272 8.65 14.83 7.66
N LEU A 273 9.15 16.01 8.05
CA LEU A 273 10.25 16.13 9.00
C LEU A 273 9.91 15.46 10.34
N LEU A 274 8.70 15.68 10.86
CA LEU A 274 8.25 15.11 12.12
C LEU A 274 8.31 13.58 12.10
N TYR A 275 8.06 12.91 10.97
CA TYR A 275 8.17 11.45 10.91
C TYR A 275 9.55 10.92 11.34
N TYR A 276 10.63 11.58 10.92
CA TYR A 276 12.03 11.19 11.18
C TYR A 276 12.62 11.80 12.45
N THR A 277 11.89 12.66 13.15
CA THR A 277 12.36 13.23 14.42
C THR A 277 12.33 12.22 15.55
N GLU A 278 13.33 12.29 16.43
CA GLU A 278 13.40 11.48 17.63
C GLU A 278 12.26 11.81 18.61
N GLN A 279 11.87 10.84 19.46
CA GLN A 279 10.78 11.01 20.42
C GLN A 279 10.92 12.26 21.31
N ARG A 280 12.14 12.59 21.77
CA ARG A 280 12.36 13.78 22.60
C ARG A 280 12.03 15.08 21.85
N GLN A 281 12.39 15.15 20.58
CA GLN A 281 12.13 16.30 19.72
C GLN A 281 10.64 16.40 19.38
N LYS A 282 9.98 15.26 19.12
CA LYS A 282 8.52 15.20 18.95
C LYS A 282 7.77 15.72 20.18
N ILE A 283 8.17 15.30 21.38
CA ILE A 283 7.56 15.77 22.64
C ILE A 283 7.78 17.29 22.81
N TRP A 284 8.96 17.80 22.48
CA TRP A 284 9.24 19.23 22.52
C TRP A 284 8.33 20.01 21.55
N HIS A 285 8.24 19.58 20.28
CA HIS A 285 7.38 20.21 19.27
C HIS A 285 5.90 20.13 19.67
N LEU A 286 5.46 18.97 20.17
CA LEU A 286 4.11 18.76 20.70
C LEU A 286 3.78 19.76 21.81
N SER A 287 4.73 20.03 22.72
CA SER A 287 4.52 20.98 23.81
C SER A 287 4.31 22.41 23.32
N HIS A 288 5.04 22.83 22.29
CA HIS A 288 4.88 24.14 21.66
C HIS A 288 3.54 24.24 20.93
N LEU A 289 3.25 23.24 20.09
CA LEU A 289 2.04 23.17 19.28
C LEU A 289 0.77 23.18 20.14
N LEU A 290 0.75 22.44 21.26
CA LEU A 290 -0.37 22.47 22.19
C LEU A 290 -0.56 23.86 22.82
N GLN A 291 0.52 24.57 23.15
CA GLN A 291 0.42 25.93 23.66
C GLN A 291 -0.14 26.91 22.62
N GLU A 292 0.23 26.75 21.35
CA GLU A 292 -0.30 27.58 20.26
C GLU A 292 -1.78 27.32 20.02
N LEU A 293 -2.15 26.06 19.80
CA LEU A 293 -3.54 25.63 19.60
C LEU A 293 -4.46 26.00 20.78
N SER A 294 -3.94 25.93 22.01
CA SER A 294 -4.71 26.35 23.19
C SER A 294 -5.06 27.84 23.18
N LYS A 295 -4.21 28.70 22.61
CA LYS A 295 -4.39 30.16 22.55
C LYS A 295 -5.25 30.63 21.38
N MET A 296 -5.42 29.83 20.33
CA MET A 296 -6.18 30.23 19.14
C MET A 296 -7.65 30.53 19.43
N GLU A 297 -8.26 31.47 18.73
CA GLU A 297 -9.71 31.70 18.85
C GLU A 297 -10.48 30.67 18.02
N MET A 298 -11.71 30.33 18.45
CA MET A 298 -12.54 29.30 17.80
C MET A 298 -13.02 29.69 16.39
N GLU A 299 -12.88 30.95 15.99
CA GLU A 299 -13.45 31.50 14.76
C GLU A 299 -12.47 31.57 13.58
N SER A 300 -11.15 31.53 13.83
CA SER A 300 -10.14 31.60 12.77
C SER A 300 -9.78 30.21 12.27
N THR A 301 -10.32 29.75 11.15
CA THR A 301 -10.01 28.40 10.60
C THR A 301 -8.75 28.35 9.73
N VAL A 302 -8.15 29.51 9.42
CA VAL A 302 -6.99 29.61 8.53
C VAL A 302 -5.77 28.92 9.16
N GLY A 303 -5.16 27.97 8.45
CA GLY A 303 -3.97 27.23 8.91
C GLY A 303 -4.21 26.15 9.97
N ILE A 304 -5.38 26.15 10.64
CA ILE A 304 -5.68 25.22 11.75
C ILE A 304 -5.57 23.75 11.32
N LEU A 305 -6.11 23.37 10.16
CA LEU A 305 -6.02 21.99 9.68
C LEU A 305 -4.58 21.53 9.44
N GLY A 306 -3.69 22.46 9.10
CA GLY A 306 -2.25 22.21 8.99
C GLY A 306 -1.62 21.96 10.36
N GLU A 307 -2.01 22.72 11.38
CA GLU A 307 -1.55 22.52 12.76
C GLU A 307 -2.08 21.23 13.38
N ILE A 308 -3.35 20.88 13.15
CA ILE A 308 -3.93 19.60 13.56
C ILE A 308 -3.19 18.44 12.86
N ALA A 309 -2.78 18.60 11.60
CA ALA A 309 -1.97 17.59 10.92
C ALA A 309 -0.58 17.42 11.56
N GLN A 310 0.07 18.51 11.98
CA GLN A 310 1.31 18.41 12.76
C GLN A 310 1.07 17.69 14.10
N LEU A 311 -0.07 17.96 14.76
CA LEU A 311 -0.45 17.27 16.00
C LEU A 311 -0.61 15.76 15.77
N CYS A 312 -1.23 15.36 14.67
CA CYS A 312 -1.34 13.95 14.26
C CYS A 312 0.06 13.31 14.14
N CYS A 313 0.97 13.95 13.40
CA CYS A 313 2.33 13.45 13.19
C CYS A 313 3.16 13.38 14.48
N CYS A 314 3.01 14.36 15.38
CA CYS A 314 3.68 14.37 16.68
C CYS A 314 3.23 13.20 17.56
N LEU A 315 1.93 12.97 17.67
CA LEU A 315 1.37 11.91 18.50
C LEU A 315 1.69 10.51 17.94
N GLN A 316 1.89 10.40 16.63
CA GLN A 316 2.21 9.15 15.97
C GLN A 316 3.60 8.62 16.38
N GLY A 317 3.60 7.46 17.04
CA GLY A 317 4.83 6.75 17.45
C GLY A 317 5.42 7.22 18.79
N ILE A 318 4.77 8.16 19.50
CA ILE A 318 5.09 8.44 20.90
C ILE A 318 4.62 7.27 21.76
N GLN A 319 5.46 6.84 22.70
CA GLN A 319 5.13 5.74 23.63
C GLN A 319 4.43 6.23 24.90
N PHE A 320 4.72 7.45 25.35
CA PHE A 320 4.09 8.04 26.53
C PHE A 320 4.02 9.57 26.41
N ILE A 321 2.99 10.16 27.00
CA ILE A 321 2.81 11.62 27.07
C ILE A 321 3.19 12.09 28.49
N PRO A 322 4.10 13.07 28.63
CA PRO A 322 4.48 13.64 29.93
C PRO A 322 3.27 14.12 30.75
N LEU A 323 3.32 13.91 32.06
CA LEU A 323 2.20 14.21 32.96
C LEU A 323 1.74 15.67 32.87
N GLU A 324 2.69 16.60 32.70
CA GLU A 324 2.45 18.03 32.62
C GLU A 324 1.68 18.45 31.36
N MET A 325 1.74 17.64 30.30
CA MET A 325 1.10 17.94 29.01
C MET A 325 -0.30 17.33 28.89
N ARG A 326 -0.66 16.39 29.75
CA ARG A 326 -1.91 15.61 29.63
C ARG A 326 -3.15 16.48 29.71
N SER A 327 -3.22 17.40 30.68
CA SER A 327 -4.38 18.30 30.80
C SER A 327 -4.50 19.21 29.58
N LEU A 328 -3.38 19.81 29.15
CA LEU A 328 -3.36 20.69 27.99
C LEU A 328 -3.74 19.96 26.70
N LEU A 329 -3.31 18.70 26.54
CA LEU A 329 -3.69 17.86 25.41
C LEU A 329 -5.20 17.58 25.40
N VAL A 330 -5.78 17.20 26.53
CA VAL A 330 -7.22 16.94 26.65
C VAL A 330 -8.03 18.20 26.37
N ASP A 331 -7.64 19.34 26.95
CA ASP A 331 -8.31 20.63 26.73
C ASP A 331 -8.24 21.04 25.25
N THR A 332 -7.07 20.87 24.62
CA THR A 332 -6.86 21.18 23.20
C THR A 332 -7.65 20.23 22.31
N PHE A 333 -7.68 18.94 22.62
CA PHE A 333 -8.46 17.94 21.90
C PHE A 333 -9.96 18.25 21.92
N ASN A 334 -10.50 18.56 23.10
CA ASN A 334 -11.91 18.94 23.28
C ASN A 334 -12.25 20.23 22.53
N LYS A 335 -11.33 21.18 22.52
CA LYS A 335 -11.48 22.41 21.74
C LYS A 335 -11.55 22.12 20.24
N ILE A 336 -10.63 21.32 19.71
CA ILE A 336 -10.58 20.95 18.29
C ILE A 336 -11.81 20.13 17.87
N MET A 337 -12.31 19.24 18.74
CA MET A 337 -13.54 18.48 18.48
C MET A 337 -14.75 19.38 18.24
N ASN A 338 -14.83 20.50 18.96
CA ASN A 338 -15.95 21.44 18.90
C ASN A 338 -15.81 22.52 17.82
N MET A 339 -14.72 22.51 17.04
CA MET A 339 -14.52 23.46 15.93
C MET A 339 -15.45 23.14 14.76
N LYS A 340 -15.90 24.18 14.06
CA LYS A 340 -16.79 24.06 12.91
C LYS A 340 -16.02 24.33 11.62
N PHE A 341 -16.05 23.37 10.71
CA PHE A 341 -15.42 23.45 9.39
C PHE A 341 -16.47 23.48 8.26
N VAL A 342 -16.08 24.02 7.11
CA VAL A 342 -16.88 23.96 5.86
C VAL A 342 -16.92 22.51 5.35
N GLU A 343 -17.93 22.13 4.57
CA GLU A 343 -18.15 20.73 4.16
C GLU A 343 -16.92 20.04 3.55
N GLU A 344 -16.15 20.74 2.70
CA GLU A 344 -14.92 20.23 2.09
C GLU A 344 -13.83 19.88 3.13
N GLU A 345 -13.84 20.57 4.27
CA GLU A 345 -12.84 20.45 5.33
C GLU A 345 -13.28 19.54 6.47
N LYS A 346 -14.60 19.32 6.63
CA LYS A 346 -15.16 18.41 7.64
C LYS A 346 -14.61 16.99 7.51
N PHE A 347 -14.41 16.51 6.29
CA PHE A 347 -13.86 15.18 6.08
C PHE A 347 -12.41 15.10 6.58
N LEU A 348 -11.56 16.04 6.15
CA LEU A 348 -10.16 16.06 6.53
C LEU A 348 -9.99 16.20 8.05
N HIS A 349 -10.77 17.09 8.67
CA HIS A 349 -10.85 17.23 10.12
C HIS A 349 -11.24 15.91 10.78
N SER A 350 -12.27 15.21 10.27
CA SER A 350 -12.67 13.92 10.82
C SER A 350 -11.56 12.86 10.78
N VAL A 351 -10.83 12.78 9.65
CA VAL A 351 -9.67 11.88 9.48
C VAL A 351 -8.60 12.20 10.53
N GLN A 352 -8.26 13.47 10.68
CA GLN A 352 -7.29 13.94 11.68
C GLN A 352 -7.74 13.62 13.12
N MET A 353 -9.02 13.84 13.44
CA MET A 353 -9.57 13.54 14.76
C MET A 353 -9.49 12.06 15.11
N THR A 354 -9.73 11.17 14.14
CA THR A 354 -9.61 9.73 14.35
C THR A 354 -8.16 9.30 14.52
N ALA A 355 -7.23 9.92 13.81
CA ALA A 355 -5.79 9.68 13.98
C ALA A 355 -5.29 10.12 15.36
N ILE A 356 -5.75 11.28 15.85
CA ILE A 356 -5.46 11.78 17.19
C ILE A 356 -6.03 10.83 18.24
N LEU A 357 -7.31 10.47 18.14
CA LEU A 357 -7.95 9.52 19.06
C LEU A 357 -7.19 8.18 19.11
N SER A 358 -6.84 7.61 17.95
CA SER A 358 -6.07 6.37 17.87
C SER A 358 -4.72 6.49 18.59
N SER A 359 -4.05 7.63 18.45
CA SER A 359 -2.73 7.86 19.04
C SER A 359 -2.82 8.07 20.55
N ILE A 360 -3.82 8.81 21.03
CA ILE A 360 -4.07 9.00 22.47
C ILE A 360 -4.38 7.65 23.13
N LEU A 361 -5.29 6.86 22.55
CA LEU A 361 -5.68 5.55 23.11
C LEU A 361 -4.53 4.55 23.15
N LYS A 362 -3.57 4.62 22.22
CA LYS A 362 -2.34 3.81 22.25
C LYS A 362 -1.37 4.24 23.34
N CYS A 363 -1.30 5.54 23.63
CA CYS A 363 -0.40 6.08 24.65
C CYS A 363 -0.95 5.91 26.07
N ASP A 364 -2.16 6.40 26.30
CA ASP A 364 -2.84 6.33 27.59
C ASP A 364 -4.36 6.46 27.42
N SER A 365 -5.06 5.33 27.60
CA SER A 365 -6.51 5.27 27.45
C SER A 365 -7.26 6.05 28.54
N SER A 366 -6.61 6.43 29.65
CA SER A 366 -7.26 7.20 30.72
C SER A 366 -7.49 8.67 30.39
N LEU A 367 -6.94 9.16 29.26
CA LEU A 367 -7.08 10.55 28.83
C LEU A 367 -8.39 10.84 28.12
N ILE A 368 -9.12 9.80 27.71
CA ILE A 368 -10.37 9.91 26.98
C ILE A 368 -11.53 9.59 27.93
N ASN A 369 -12.52 10.47 27.97
CA ASN A 369 -13.73 10.25 28.73
C ASN A 369 -14.81 9.59 27.85
N MET A 370 -15.88 9.12 28.50
CA MET A 370 -17.00 8.48 27.81
C MET A 370 -17.75 9.44 26.88
N GLU A 371 -17.89 10.71 27.27
CA GLU A 371 -18.54 11.74 26.43
C GLU A 371 -17.79 11.96 25.11
N ASP A 372 -16.45 11.96 25.16
CA ASP A 372 -15.62 12.08 23.95
C ASP A 372 -15.86 10.89 23.01
N LEU A 373 -15.96 9.68 23.56
CA LEU A 373 -16.23 8.48 22.77
C LEU A 373 -17.62 8.49 22.14
N TYR A 374 -18.64 8.99 22.84
CA TYR A 374 -19.99 9.13 22.28
C TYR A 374 -20.01 10.03 21.04
N PHE A 375 -19.26 11.13 21.05
CA PHE A 375 -19.11 11.98 19.85
C PHE A 375 -18.58 11.19 18.64
N PHE A 376 -17.57 10.34 18.82
CA PHE A 376 -17.03 9.52 17.72
C PHE A 376 -17.99 8.40 17.30
N VAL A 377 -18.78 7.84 18.22
CA VAL A 377 -19.81 6.85 17.90
C VAL A 377 -20.92 7.50 17.07
N ASP A 378 -21.43 8.66 17.48
CA ASP A 378 -22.45 9.42 16.73
C ASP A 378 -21.95 9.77 15.33
N HIS A 379 -20.69 10.20 15.22
CA HIS A 379 -20.07 10.51 13.94
C HIS A 379 -19.91 9.26 13.06
N LEU A 380 -19.51 8.12 13.63
CA LEU A 380 -19.44 6.84 12.92
C LEU A 380 -20.82 6.43 12.39
N ILE A 381 -21.87 6.55 13.18
CA ILE A 381 -23.25 6.24 12.77
C ILE A 381 -23.69 7.15 11.62
N SER A 382 -23.43 8.45 11.74
CA SER A 382 -23.72 9.43 10.69
C SER A 382 -23.04 9.06 9.37
N LEU A 383 -21.75 8.71 9.42
CA LEU A 383 -21.00 8.26 8.25
C LEU A 383 -21.55 6.96 7.68
N LEU A 384 -21.85 5.94 8.51
CA LEU A 384 -22.45 4.67 8.08
C LEU A 384 -23.80 4.88 7.39
N LYS A 385 -24.65 5.78 7.92
CA LYS A 385 -25.93 6.16 7.31
C LYS A 385 -25.72 6.82 5.95
N SER A 386 -24.75 7.74 5.84
CA SER A 386 -24.42 8.39 4.57
C SER A 386 -23.81 7.44 3.53
N ALA A 387 -23.03 6.45 3.97
CA ALA A 387 -22.37 5.46 3.10
C ALA A 387 -23.35 4.56 2.36
N LYS A 388 -24.63 4.53 2.79
CA LYS A 388 -25.68 3.78 2.11
C LYS A 388 -25.93 4.29 0.68
N ASP A 389 -25.73 5.58 0.45
CA ASP A 389 -26.02 6.25 -0.82
C ASP A 389 -24.78 6.42 -1.72
N TRP A 390 -23.62 5.91 -1.30
CA TRP A 390 -22.38 6.09 -2.04
C TRP A 390 -22.32 5.19 -3.27
N LYS A 391 -21.89 5.78 -4.39
CA LYS A 391 -21.61 5.04 -5.63
C LYS A 391 -20.20 4.48 -5.68
N TYR A 392 -19.33 4.95 -4.78
CA TYR A 392 -17.92 4.57 -4.66
C TYR A 392 -17.08 4.87 -5.92
N GLU A 393 -17.60 5.62 -6.88
CA GLU A 393 -16.95 5.91 -8.16
C GLU A 393 -15.77 6.89 -8.02
N LYS A 394 -15.68 7.62 -6.90
CA LYS A 394 -14.68 8.67 -6.70
C LYS A 394 -13.53 8.19 -5.79
N PRO A 395 -12.28 8.63 -6.02
CA PRO A 395 -11.16 8.35 -5.11
C PRO A 395 -11.42 8.78 -3.66
N MET A 396 -12.15 9.87 -3.45
CA MET A 396 -12.55 10.32 -2.12
C MET A 396 -13.37 9.27 -1.39
N ASP A 397 -14.26 8.56 -2.08
CA ASP A 397 -15.09 7.50 -1.48
C ASP A 397 -14.20 6.41 -0.84
N LEU A 398 -13.04 6.12 -1.43
CA LEU A 398 -12.07 5.16 -0.90
C LEU A 398 -11.36 5.65 0.37
N LEU A 399 -11.03 6.96 0.43
CA LEU A 399 -10.52 7.56 1.66
C LEU A 399 -11.57 7.50 2.76
N PHE A 400 -12.83 7.78 2.43
CA PHE A 400 -13.94 7.66 3.37
C PHE A 400 -14.14 6.22 3.86
N LEU A 401 -14.04 5.22 2.97
CA LEU A 401 -14.09 3.80 3.33
C LEU A 401 -13.02 3.43 4.36
N GLN A 402 -11.77 3.83 4.09
CA GLN A 402 -10.66 3.58 5.01
C GLN A 402 -10.88 4.30 6.35
N HIS A 403 -11.33 5.55 6.30
CA HIS A 403 -11.59 6.37 7.48
C HIS A 403 -12.65 5.76 8.38
N LEU A 404 -13.80 5.39 7.81
CA LEU A 404 -14.90 4.73 8.50
C LEU A 404 -14.42 3.43 9.17
N SER A 405 -13.65 2.62 8.44
CA SER A 405 -13.06 1.38 8.98
C SER A 405 -12.09 1.67 10.14
N SER A 406 -11.28 2.72 10.01
CA SER A 406 -10.31 3.11 11.04
C SER A 406 -11.01 3.60 12.31
N MET A 407 -12.06 4.40 12.19
CA MET A 407 -12.90 4.82 13.32
C MET A 407 -13.48 3.63 14.06
N PHE A 408 -14.09 2.69 13.32
CA PHE A 408 -14.68 1.48 13.90
C PHE A 408 -13.62 0.64 14.65
N ILE A 409 -12.43 0.47 14.08
CA ILE A 409 -11.32 -0.24 14.73
C ILE A 409 -10.92 0.44 16.02
N VAL A 410 -10.74 1.76 16.00
CA VAL A 410 -10.26 2.52 17.16
C VAL A 410 -11.25 2.39 18.33
N ILE A 411 -12.54 2.62 18.07
CA ILE A 411 -13.60 2.48 19.09
C ILE A 411 -13.69 1.04 19.59
N SER A 412 -13.71 0.06 18.68
CA SER A 412 -13.82 -1.36 19.06
C SER A 412 -12.59 -1.87 19.82
N SER A 413 -11.40 -1.37 19.49
CA SER A 413 -10.17 -1.72 20.20
C SER A 413 -10.17 -1.18 21.63
N TYR A 414 -10.69 0.03 21.86
CA TYR A 414 -10.86 0.59 23.19
C TYR A 414 -11.76 -0.29 24.05
N ILE A 415 -12.92 -0.66 23.51
CA ILE A 415 -13.88 -1.57 24.17
C ILE A 415 -13.20 -2.89 24.50
N PHE A 416 -12.51 -3.51 23.52
CA PHE A 416 -11.81 -4.77 23.73
C PHE A 416 -10.74 -4.70 24.84
N MET A 417 -9.94 -3.63 24.86
CA MET A 417 -8.90 -3.42 25.87
C MET A 417 -9.46 -3.25 27.29
N HIS A 418 -10.64 -2.65 27.43
CA HIS A 418 -11.35 -2.57 28.71
C HIS A 418 -12.00 -3.90 29.11
N ASN A 419 -12.43 -4.69 28.12
CA ASN A 419 -13.03 -6.00 28.34
C ASN A 419 -12.04 -7.02 28.92
N ASP A 420 -10.77 -7.00 28.48
CA ASP A 420 -9.73 -7.91 28.95
C ASP A 420 -9.28 -7.59 30.40
N LYS A 421 -9.40 -6.33 30.83
CA LYS A 421 -8.98 -5.89 32.18
C LYS A 421 -10.04 -6.17 33.26
N ASN A 422 -11.33 -6.22 32.93
CA ASN A 422 -12.44 -6.49 33.87
C ASN A 422 -13.70 -7.04 33.13
N PRO A 423 -13.90 -8.36 33.06
CA PRO A 423 -14.96 -8.99 32.25
C PRO A 423 -16.41 -8.81 32.77
N GLU A 424 -16.61 -8.28 33.98
CA GLU A 424 -17.95 -8.01 34.54
C GLU A 424 -18.41 -6.57 34.30
N LYS A 425 -17.52 -5.57 34.40
CA LYS A 425 -17.81 -4.15 34.05
C LYS A 425 -17.82 -3.91 32.54
N SER A 426 -17.33 -4.86 31.76
CA SER A 426 -17.16 -4.80 30.31
C SER A 426 -18.44 -5.03 29.52
N LEU A 427 -19.33 -5.91 30.01
CA LEU A 427 -20.64 -6.15 29.42
C LEU A 427 -21.52 -4.89 29.55
N GLU A 428 -21.40 -4.18 30.67
CA GLU A 428 -22.04 -2.87 30.88
C GLU A 428 -21.46 -1.83 29.92
N LEU A 429 -20.13 -1.63 29.89
CA LEU A 429 -19.46 -0.63 29.03
C LEU A 429 -19.70 -0.83 27.52
N THR A 430 -19.62 -2.09 27.04
CA THR A 430 -19.90 -2.41 25.63
C THR A 430 -21.36 -2.13 25.29
N SER A 431 -22.25 -2.41 26.25
CA SER A 431 -23.66 -2.10 26.10
C SER A 431 -23.90 -0.60 26.20
N ASP A 432 -23.22 0.15 27.06
CA ASP A 432 -23.46 1.59 27.22
C ASP A 432 -22.96 2.39 26.02
N ILE A 433 -21.78 2.05 25.47
CA ILE A 433 -21.22 2.72 24.28
C ILE A 433 -22.07 2.47 23.04
N TRP A 434 -22.47 1.21 22.82
CA TRP A 434 -23.25 0.86 21.63
C TRP A 434 -24.77 1.02 21.81
N LYS A 435 -25.32 1.03 23.04
CA LYS A 435 -26.72 1.40 23.29
C LYS A 435 -26.93 2.91 23.26
N HIS A 436 -25.91 3.73 23.55
CA HIS A 436 -26.01 5.19 23.41
C HIS A 436 -26.46 5.61 22.00
N ALA A 437 -26.12 4.81 20.99
CA ALA A 437 -26.50 5.00 19.62
C ALA A 437 -28.02 4.94 19.32
N ASP A 438 -28.86 4.55 20.29
CA ASP A 438 -30.28 4.16 20.11
C ASP A 438 -30.51 3.06 19.02
N ASP A 439 -29.43 2.54 18.42
CA ASP A 439 -29.36 1.53 17.37
C ASP A 439 -28.51 0.36 17.91
N GLU A 440 -29.15 -0.69 18.45
CA GLU A 440 -28.46 -1.91 18.99
C GLU A 440 -27.65 -2.70 17.94
N ASN A 441 -27.53 -2.19 16.71
CA ASN A 441 -27.11 -2.91 15.53
C ASN A 441 -25.97 -2.24 14.74
N ILE A 442 -25.13 -1.40 15.35
CA ILE A 442 -23.94 -0.84 14.67
C ILE A 442 -23.05 -1.95 14.06
N TYR A 443 -22.88 -3.07 14.76
CA TYR A 443 -22.18 -4.22 14.20
C TYR A 443 -22.86 -4.77 12.94
N GLN A 444 -24.20 -4.84 12.91
CA GLN A 444 -24.94 -5.30 11.75
C GLN A 444 -24.85 -4.31 10.58
N GLU A 445 -25.01 -3.02 10.85
CA GLU A 445 -24.85 -1.95 9.86
C GLU A 445 -23.43 -1.95 9.26
N PHE A 446 -22.42 -2.18 10.09
CA PHE A 446 -21.04 -2.32 9.62
C PHE A 446 -20.82 -3.59 8.79
N ILE A 447 -21.46 -4.72 9.14
CA ILE A 447 -21.43 -5.94 8.30
C ILE A 447 -22.09 -5.66 6.93
N PHE A 448 -23.25 -5.01 6.90
CA PHE A 448 -23.90 -4.63 5.64
C PHE A 448 -23.03 -3.69 4.82
N PHE A 449 -22.35 -2.74 5.47
CA PHE A 449 -21.37 -1.88 4.82
C PHE A 449 -20.23 -2.70 4.18
N ILE A 450 -19.61 -3.64 4.90
CA ILE A 450 -18.57 -4.53 4.35
C ILE A 450 -19.09 -5.28 3.12
N LEU A 451 -20.30 -5.84 3.19
CA LEU A 451 -20.90 -6.60 2.08
C LEU A 451 -21.13 -5.72 0.85
N ARG A 452 -21.63 -4.49 1.03
CA ARG A 452 -21.81 -3.52 -0.07
C ARG A 452 -20.48 -3.17 -0.72
N VAL A 453 -19.48 -2.86 0.10
CA VAL A 453 -18.13 -2.53 -0.36
C VAL A 453 -17.53 -3.69 -1.14
N ALA A 454 -17.67 -4.93 -0.65
CA ALA A 454 -17.20 -6.13 -1.33
C ALA A 454 -17.80 -6.30 -2.74
N VAL A 455 -19.10 -6.04 -2.91
CA VAL A 455 -19.77 -6.12 -4.21
C VAL A 455 -19.28 -5.04 -5.16
N VAL A 456 -19.11 -3.82 -4.67
CA VAL A 456 -18.72 -2.67 -5.49
C VAL A 456 -17.26 -2.76 -5.93
N ILE A 457 -16.38 -3.14 -5.00
CA ILE A 457 -14.95 -3.35 -5.25
C ILE A 457 -14.68 -4.30 -6.42
N LYS A 458 -15.47 -5.37 -6.56
CA LYS A 458 -15.34 -6.33 -7.67
C LYS A 458 -15.52 -5.69 -9.04
N LYS A 459 -16.22 -4.55 -9.11
CA LYS A 459 -16.52 -3.83 -10.36
C LYS A 459 -15.53 -2.70 -10.64
N MET A 460 -14.59 -2.43 -9.73
CA MET A 460 -13.71 -1.26 -9.82
C MET A 460 -12.32 -1.60 -10.35
N ASN A 461 -11.84 -0.76 -11.26
CA ASN A 461 -10.45 -0.77 -11.72
C ASN A 461 -9.62 0.19 -10.85
N LEU A 462 -9.28 -0.23 -9.63
CA LEU A 462 -8.43 0.55 -8.72
C LEU A 462 -6.97 0.16 -8.81
N SER A 463 -6.07 1.12 -8.61
CA SER A 463 -4.65 0.79 -8.44
C SER A 463 -4.46 -0.10 -7.21
N SER A 464 -3.62 -1.12 -7.36
CA SER A 464 -3.46 -2.19 -6.37
C SER A 464 -2.98 -1.68 -4.99
N ARG A 465 -2.24 -0.56 -4.92
CA ARG A 465 -1.82 0.06 -3.64
C ARG A 465 -2.98 0.66 -2.85
N VAL A 466 -3.82 1.47 -3.51
CA VAL A 466 -4.99 2.11 -2.90
C VAL A 466 -5.95 1.04 -2.41
N PHE A 467 -6.17 0.07 -3.30
CA PHE A 467 -6.98 -1.09 -3.03
C PHE A 467 -6.53 -1.84 -1.75
N LYS A 468 -5.25 -2.23 -1.69
CA LYS A 468 -4.68 -2.96 -0.55
C LYS A 468 -4.80 -2.18 0.76
N ALA A 469 -4.55 -0.87 0.74
CA ALA A 469 -4.64 -0.06 1.95
C ALA A 469 -6.08 -0.02 2.50
N VAL A 470 -7.07 0.21 1.64
CA VAL A 470 -8.50 0.23 2.03
C VAL A 470 -8.94 -1.14 2.55
N VAL A 471 -8.66 -2.23 1.81
CA VAL A 471 -9.12 -3.57 2.22
C VAL A 471 -8.36 -4.09 3.44
N SER A 472 -7.10 -3.72 3.63
CA SER A 472 -6.37 -4.11 4.85
C SER A 472 -7.03 -3.57 6.13
N LYS A 473 -7.58 -2.35 6.07
CA LYS A 473 -8.31 -1.75 7.19
C LYS A 473 -9.69 -2.38 7.37
N LEU A 474 -10.40 -2.67 6.29
CA LEU A 474 -11.64 -3.44 6.37
C LEU A 474 -11.40 -4.82 7.02
N LEU A 475 -10.34 -5.53 6.62
CA LEU A 475 -9.96 -6.83 7.19
C LEU A 475 -9.60 -6.73 8.67
N GLU A 476 -8.89 -5.67 9.07
CA GLU A 476 -8.59 -5.41 10.49
C GLU A 476 -9.87 -5.18 11.29
N ALA A 477 -10.85 -4.46 10.74
CA ALA A 477 -12.13 -4.20 11.37
C ALA A 477 -12.95 -5.48 11.62
N VAL A 478 -12.95 -6.42 10.67
CA VAL A 478 -13.67 -7.71 10.80
C VAL A 478 -13.30 -8.49 12.07
N LYS A 479 -12.06 -8.34 12.56
CA LYS A 479 -11.59 -9.02 13.78
C LYS A 479 -12.45 -8.66 15.00
N PHE A 480 -12.91 -7.43 15.08
CA PHE A 480 -13.67 -6.89 16.20
C PHE A 480 -15.16 -7.19 16.16
N ILE A 481 -15.69 -7.70 15.03
CA ILE A 481 -17.10 -8.06 14.91
C ILE A 481 -17.39 -9.34 15.73
N PRO A 482 -18.32 -9.31 16.70
CA PRO A 482 -18.70 -10.49 17.47
C PRO A 482 -19.41 -11.53 16.59
N GLU A 483 -19.17 -12.81 16.88
CA GLU A 483 -19.71 -13.95 16.12
C GLU A 483 -21.24 -13.96 16.07
N LYS A 484 -21.90 -13.52 17.14
CA LYS A 484 -23.37 -13.43 17.23
C LYS A 484 -23.95 -12.55 16.12
N TYR A 485 -23.52 -11.29 16.02
CA TYR A 485 -24.04 -10.35 15.02
C TYR A 485 -23.71 -10.79 13.60
N LEU A 486 -22.53 -11.38 13.39
CA LEU A 486 -22.14 -11.91 12.09
C LEU A 486 -23.03 -13.09 11.66
N SER A 487 -23.28 -14.02 12.58
CA SER A 487 -24.16 -15.17 12.33
C SER A 487 -25.59 -14.72 12.04
N ASP A 488 -26.09 -13.75 12.82
CA ASP A 488 -27.44 -13.22 12.65
C ASP A 488 -27.63 -12.61 11.24
N VAL A 489 -26.70 -11.76 10.80
CA VAL A 489 -26.77 -11.11 9.48
C VAL A 489 -26.60 -12.11 8.34
N LEU A 490 -25.59 -12.97 8.39
CA LEU A 490 -25.29 -13.89 7.28
C LEU A 490 -26.34 -14.99 7.10
N LEU A 491 -27.14 -15.27 8.13
CA LEU A 491 -28.07 -16.39 8.10
C LEU A 491 -29.53 -15.98 7.95
N TYR A 492 -29.93 -14.80 8.41
CA TYR A 492 -31.34 -14.41 8.49
C TYR A 492 -31.71 -13.14 7.71
N HIS A 493 -30.75 -12.42 7.14
CA HIS A 493 -31.03 -11.22 6.35
C HIS A 493 -30.80 -11.45 4.86
N SER A 494 -31.88 -11.35 4.08
CA SER A 494 -31.80 -11.20 2.63
C SER A 494 -31.25 -9.80 2.31
N LEU A 495 -30.39 -9.70 1.29
CA LEU A 495 -29.88 -8.42 0.81
C LEU A 495 -30.91 -7.67 -0.05
N GLU A 496 -32.22 -7.82 0.21
CA GLU A 496 -33.37 -7.24 -0.53
C GLU A 496 -33.31 -5.70 -0.69
N SER A 497 -32.31 -5.03 -0.11
CA SER A 497 -32.10 -3.58 -0.16
C SER A 497 -30.64 -3.16 -0.40
N VAL A 498 -29.80 -4.01 -1.00
CA VAL A 498 -28.66 -3.47 -1.74
C VAL A 498 -29.24 -3.03 -3.08
N GLU A 499 -29.71 -1.78 -3.16
CA GLU A 499 -30.07 -1.11 -4.40
C GLU A 499 -28.84 -1.02 -5.32
N LEU A 500 -28.42 -2.16 -5.85
CA LEU A 500 -27.60 -2.26 -7.04
C LEU A 500 -28.52 -1.78 -8.16
N GLN A 501 -28.52 -0.48 -8.43
CA GLN A 501 -29.15 0.08 -9.61
C GLN A 501 -28.50 -0.55 -10.85
N GLY A 502 -29.09 -1.65 -11.28
CA GLY A 502 -28.65 -2.51 -12.35
C GLY A 502 -29.60 -3.71 -12.35
N LYS A 503 -30.63 -3.62 -13.19
CA LYS A 503 -31.57 -4.71 -13.47
C LYS A 503 -30.79 -6.02 -13.63
N ASP A 504 -31.26 -7.06 -12.97
CA ASP A 504 -30.70 -8.42 -12.83
C ASP A 504 -30.08 -8.66 -11.45
N SER A 505 -30.86 -8.53 -10.38
CA SER A 505 -30.50 -9.04 -9.06
C SER A 505 -31.38 -10.24 -8.72
N GLU A 506 -30.86 -11.44 -8.91
CA GLU A 506 -31.27 -12.58 -8.09
C GLU A 506 -31.03 -12.22 -6.62
N ASP A 507 -31.89 -12.68 -5.70
CA ASP A 507 -31.75 -12.43 -4.26
C ASP A 507 -30.48 -13.09 -3.71
N ILE A 508 -29.32 -12.45 -3.89
CA ILE A 508 -28.05 -12.94 -3.34
C ILE A 508 -28.14 -12.78 -1.82
N ASN A 509 -28.14 -13.90 -1.09
CA ASN A 509 -28.02 -13.86 0.36
C ASN A 509 -26.62 -13.36 0.75
N ALA A 510 -26.49 -12.67 1.89
CA ALA A 510 -25.22 -12.22 2.45
C ALA A 510 -24.14 -13.32 2.54
N LEU A 511 -24.53 -14.57 2.80
CA LEU A 511 -23.62 -15.72 2.76
C LEU A 511 -23.07 -15.99 1.34
N ASP A 512 -23.92 -15.98 0.32
CA ASP A 512 -23.53 -16.18 -1.08
C ASP A 512 -22.65 -15.03 -1.58
N CYS A 513 -22.90 -13.81 -1.11
CA CYS A 513 -22.04 -12.66 -1.37
C CYS A 513 -20.61 -12.93 -0.88
N LEU A 514 -20.42 -13.39 0.37
CA LEU A 514 -19.11 -13.74 0.89
C LEU A 514 -18.48 -14.93 0.14
N ILE A 515 -19.24 -15.99 -0.13
CA ILE A 515 -18.72 -17.14 -0.90
C ILE A 515 -18.21 -16.69 -2.27
N SER A 516 -18.97 -15.84 -2.96
CA SER A 516 -18.54 -15.28 -4.25
C SER A 516 -17.28 -14.40 -4.14
N CYS A 517 -16.98 -13.83 -2.96
CA CYS A 517 -15.78 -13.02 -2.74
C CYS A 517 -14.51 -13.88 -2.63
N LEU A 518 -14.63 -15.18 -2.33
CA LEU A 518 -13.50 -16.11 -2.34
C LEU A 518 -12.90 -16.29 -3.74
N SER A 519 -13.66 -16.07 -4.80
CA SER A 519 -13.19 -16.13 -6.20
C SER A 519 -12.73 -14.78 -6.77
N SER A 520 -12.65 -13.74 -5.93
CA SER A 520 -12.15 -12.43 -6.37
C SER A 520 -10.69 -12.53 -6.82
N ASN A 521 -10.34 -11.81 -7.90
CA ASN A 521 -8.94 -11.56 -8.31
C ASN A 521 -8.15 -10.72 -7.29
N VAL A 522 -8.85 -10.21 -6.28
CA VAL A 522 -8.29 -9.48 -5.15
C VAL A 522 -8.07 -10.40 -3.96
N ARG A 523 -6.81 -10.68 -3.65
CA ARG A 523 -6.39 -11.49 -2.49
C ARG A 523 -6.93 -10.99 -1.16
N GLU A 524 -6.84 -9.70 -0.88
CA GLU A 524 -7.27 -9.15 0.41
C GLU A 524 -8.78 -9.35 0.64
N LEU A 525 -9.58 -9.34 -0.44
CA LEU A 525 -11.01 -9.62 -0.37
C LEU A 525 -11.28 -11.12 -0.16
N GLN A 526 -10.50 -12.00 -0.80
CA GLN A 526 -10.59 -13.45 -0.56
C GLN A 526 -10.31 -13.76 0.93
N LEU A 527 -9.26 -13.16 1.50
CA LEU A 527 -8.89 -13.35 2.90
C LEU A 527 -9.92 -12.74 3.87
N ALA A 528 -10.47 -11.57 3.57
CA ALA A 528 -11.53 -10.97 4.38
C ALA A 528 -12.79 -11.82 4.42
N SER A 529 -13.21 -12.33 3.25
CA SER A 529 -14.32 -13.27 3.17
C SER A 529 -14.05 -14.53 3.99
N HIS A 530 -12.88 -15.15 3.81
CA HIS A 530 -12.47 -16.33 4.58
C HIS A 530 -12.54 -16.10 6.10
N VAL A 531 -12.01 -14.99 6.60
CA VAL A 531 -12.04 -14.69 8.04
C VAL A 531 -13.47 -14.55 8.56
N MET A 532 -14.39 -13.99 7.78
CA MET A 532 -15.81 -13.89 8.15
C MET A 532 -16.50 -15.25 8.10
N LEU A 533 -16.27 -16.04 7.05
CA LEU A 533 -16.87 -17.35 6.87
C LEU A 533 -16.41 -18.33 7.97
N MET A 534 -15.12 -18.34 8.30
CA MET A 534 -14.57 -19.18 9.39
C MET A 534 -15.17 -18.89 10.77
N LYS A 535 -15.73 -17.70 11.01
CA LYS A 535 -16.49 -17.40 12.25
C LYS A 535 -17.89 -18.01 12.24
N VAL A 536 -18.48 -18.25 11.06
CA VAL A 536 -19.86 -18.72 10.90
C VAL A 536 -19.95 -20.22 10.60
N MET A 537 -18.99 -20.79 9.86
CA MET A 537 -18.95 -22.23 9.54
C MET A 537 -19.10 -23.14 10.76
N PRO A 538 -18.55 -22.84 11.95
CA PRO A 538 -18.75 -23.68 13.13
C PRO A 538 -20.16 -23.65 13.72
N VAL A 539 -20.88 -22.54 13.55
CA VAL A 539 -22.22 -22.32 14.13
C VAL A 539 -23.31 -22.86 13.20
N LEU A 540 -23.06 -22.80 11.89
CA LEU A 540 -24.00 -23.17 10.84
C LEU A 540 -24.62 -24.58 10.97
N PRO A 541 -23.87 -25.65 11.35
CA PRO A 541 -24.45 -26.99 11.54
C PRO A 541 -25.57 -27.01 12.56
N THR A 542 -25.40 -26.32 13.69
CA THR A 542 -26.41 -26.29 14.77
C THR A 542 -27.70 -25.62 14.34
N LEU A 543 -27.59 -24.58 13.50
CA LEU A 543 -28.73 -23.81 13.03
C LEU A 543 -29.48 -24.54 11.92
N VAL A 544 -28.77 -25.21 11.02
CA VAL A 544 -29.38 -26.11 10.02
C VAL A 544 -30.10 -27.28 10.70
N SER A 545 -29.48 -27.89 11.71
CA SER A 545 -30.09 -28.98 12.48
C SER A 545 -31.39 -28.54 13.20
N ASN A 546 -31.48 -27.29 13.63
CA ASN A 546 -32.66 -26.74 14.31
C ASN A 546 -33.78 -26.37 13.32
N ALA A 547 -33.45 -25.95 12.09
CA ALA A 547 -34.42 -25.69 11.03
C ALA A 547 -35.01 -26.99 10.45
N GLN A 548 -34.21 -28.05 10.35
CA GLN A 548 -34.67 -29.36 9.87
C GLN A 548 -35.63 -30.03 10.86
N LYS A 549 -35.43 -29.83 12.18
CA LYS A 549 -36.34 -30.34 13.23
C LYS A 549 -37.74 -29.71 13.25
N SER A 550 -37.94 -28.55 12.61
CA SER A 550 -39.26 -27.91 12.52
C SER A 550 -40.12 -28.42 11.36
N GLU A 551 -39.56 -29.23 10.46
CA GLU A 551 -40.24 -29.78 9.28
C GLU A 551 -40.40 -31.31 9.34
N GLU A 552 -40.09 -31.93 10.49
CA GLU A 552 -40.20 -33.38 10.71
C GLU A 552 -41.67 -33.83 10.79
N ASP A 553 -42.27 -34.18 9.66
CA ASP A 553 -43.52 -34.97 9.61
C ASP A 553 -43.63 -35.93 8.40
N ASP A 554 -42.54 -36.24 7.67
CA ASP A 554 -42.62 -37.22 6.57
C ASP A 554 -41.47 -38.26 6.55
N ASP A 555 -41.87 -39.53 6.64
CA ASP A 555 -41.08 -40.78 6.63
C ASP A 555 -40.39 -41.02 5.25
N SER A 556 -39.51 -40.12 4.82
CA SER A 556 -38.62 -40.36 3.69
C SER A 556 -37.21 -40.73 4.18
N GLU A 557 -36.59 -41.74 3.58
CA GLU A 557 -35.18 -42.08 3.79
C GLU A 557 -34.32 -40.86 3.45
N TYR A 558 -33.94 -40.07 4.45
CA TYR A 558 -33.10 -38.90 4.29
C TYR A 558 -31.67 -39.33 3.93
N GLU A 559 -31.28 -39.19 2.66
CA GLU A 559 -29.87 -39.05 2.30
C GLU A 559 -29.39 -37.69 2.83
N ALA A 560 -28.59 -37.68 3.89
CA ALA A 560 -28.04 -36.44 4.41
C ALA A 560 -26.99 -35.85 3.44
N LYS A 561 -27.48 -34.96 2.57
CA LYS A 561 -26.66 -34.15 1.66
C LYS A 561 -26.18 -32.90 2.38
N ILE A 562 -25.07 -32.33 1.88
CA ILE A 562 -24.61 -31.02 2.36
C ILE A 562 -25.76 -30.01 2.17
N PRO A 563 -26.10 -29.19 3.18
CA PRO A 563 -27.30 -28.34 3.12
C PRO A 563 -27.31 -27.38 1.94
N ASP A 564 -28.49 -27.13 1.37
CA ASP A 564 -28.68 -26.22 0.21
C ASP A 564 -28.14 -24.81 0.46
N LYS A 565 -28.10 -24.38 1.72
CA LYS A 565 -27.51 -23.09 2.14
C LYS A 565 -26.00 -22.98 1.86
N LEU A 566 -25.32 -24.10 1.59
CA LEU A 566 -23.92 -24.18 1.17
C LEU A 566 -23.77 -24.54 -0.31
N SER A 567 -24.85 -24.56 -1.09
CA SER A 567 -24.82 -24.94 -2.52
C SER A 567 -23.86 -24.08 -3.34
N SER A 568 -23.84 -22.76 -3.13
CA SER A 568 -22.90 -21.83 -3.77
C SER A 568 -21.44 -22.17 -3.49
N LEU A 569 -21.13 -22.68 -2.28
CA LEU A 569 -19.78 -23.10 -1.90
C LEU A 569 -19.39 -24.41 -2.60
N ILE A 570 -20.34 -25.35 -2.72
CA ILE A 570 -20.14 -26.59 -3.48
C ILE A 570 -19.95 -26.29 -4.97
N GLN A 571 -20.72 -25.38 -5.55
CA GLN A 571 -20.56 -24.93 -6.94
C GLN A 571 -19.18 -24.28 -7.15
N LEU A 572 -18.76 -23.41 -6.24
CA LEU A 572 -17.44 -22.80 -6.28
C LEU A 572 -16.31 -23.85 -6.21
N LEU A 573 -16.45 -24.86 -5.35
CA LEU A 573 -15.51 -25.97 -5.27
C LEU A 573 -15.44 -26.78 -6.57
N ASN A 574 -16.58 -27.13 -7.17
CA ASN A 574 -16.61 -27.84 -8.44
C ASN A 574 -15.89 -27.04 -9.54
N PHE A 575 -16.24 -25.76 -9.69
CA PHE A 575 -15.62 -24.88 -10.67
C PHE A 575 -14.10 -24.75 -10.46
N THR A 576 -13.68 -24.42 -9.24
CA THR A 576 -12.25 -24.26 -8.95
C THR A 576 -11.49 -25.57 -9.01
N ASN A 577 -12.13 -26.71 -8.73
CA ASN A 577 -11.54 -28.02 -8.91
C ASN A 577 -11.18 -28.28 -10.38
N GLU A 578 -12.06 -27.98 -11.33
CA GLU A 578 -11.79 -28.12 -12.77
C GLU A 578 -10.62 -27.24 -13.21
N VAL A 579 -10.59 -25.98 -12.76
CA VAL A 579 -9.52 -25.03 -13.08
C VAL A 579 -8.17 -25.48 -12.51
N VAL A 580 -8.14 -25.87 -11.23
CA VAL A 580 -6.90 -26.31 -10.56
C VAL A 580 -6.42 -27.65 -11.13
N GLN A 581 -7.31 -28.59 -11.44
CA GLN A 581 -6.91 -29.83 -12.11
C GLN A 581 -6.33 -29.59 -13.51
N SER A 582 -6.91 -28.67 -14.27
CA SER A 582 -6.36 -28.26 -15.56
C SER A 582 -4.95 -27.67 -15.39
N MET A 583 -4.77 -26.77 -14.43
CA MET A 583 -3.48 -26.16 -14.09
C MET A 583 -2.41 -27.18 -13.65
N LEU A 584 -2.82 -28.23 -12.95
CA LEU A 584 -1.94 -29.27 -12.41
C LEU A 584 -1.82 -30.50 -13.31
N SER A 585 -2.45 -30.52 -14.49
CA SER A 585 -2.58 -31.73 -15.33
C SER A 585 -1.24 -32.34 -15.77
N ASP A 586 -0.20 -31.51 -15.92
CA ASP A 586 1.15 -31.92 -16.29
C ASP A 586 2.08 -32.19 -15.08
N ILE A 587 1.60 -31.94 -13.85
CA ILE A 587 2.37 -32.05 -12.61
C ILE A 587 2.07 -33.39 -11.95
N ARG A 588 3.11 -34.20 -11.71
CA ARG A 588 2.92 -35.48 -11.02
C ARG A 588 2.95 -35.26 -9.51
N ILE A 589 2.25 -36.13 -8.78
CA ILE A 589 2.35 -36.17 -7.33
C ILE A 589 3.81 -36.41 -6.93
N GLY A 590 4.40 -35.46 -6.20
CA GLY A 590 5.81 -35.46 -5.81
C GLY A 590 6.69 -34.48 -6.60
N ASP A 591 6.19 -33.89 -7.68
CA ASP A 591 6.84 -32.79 -8.38
C ASP A 591 6.48 -31.44 -7.72
N CYS A 592 7.39 -30.47 -7.80
CA CYS A 592 7.23 -29.16 -7.19
C CYS A 592 6.43 -28.22 -8.12
N CYS A 593 5.24 -27.78 -7.69
CA CYS A 593 4.50 -26.73 -8.38
C CYS A 593 4.84 -25.36 -7.78
N THR A 594 5.38 -24.44 -8.60
CA THR A 594 5.56 -23.04 -8.18
C THR A 594 4.41 -22.19 -8.70
N VAL A 595 3.58 -21.70 -7.78
CA VAL A 595 2.49 -20.77 -8.10
C VAL A 595 2.94 -19.34 -7.77
N LEU A 596 3.15 -18.52 -8.81
CA LEU A 596 3.68 -17.16 -8.66
C LEU A 596 2.58 -16.19 -8.18
N PRO A 597 2.86 -15.32 -7.18
CA PRO A 597 1.91 -14.29 -6.75
C PRO A 597 1.40 -13.42 -7.90
N TYR A 598 0.18 -12.89 -7.76
CA TYR A 598 -0.47 -11.99 -8.73
C TYR A 598 -0.77 -12.59 -10.11
N THR A 599 -0.75 -13.93 -10.23
CA THR A 599 -1.19 -14.65 -11.43
C THR A 599 -2.62 -15.20 -11.25
N ASP A 600 -3.30 -15.49 -12.35
CA ASP A 600 -4.59 -16.19 -12.31
C ASP A 600 -4.47 -17.55 -11.60
N SER A 601 -3.38 -18.28 -11.87
CA SER A 601 -3.02 -19.53 -11.18
C SER A 601 -3.00 -19.36 -9.66
N TYR A 602 -2.41 -18.26 -9.16
CA TYR A 602 -2.40 -17.94 -7.74
C TYR A 602 -3.79 -17.67 -7.19
N THR A 603 -4.58 -16.86 -7.90
CA THR A 603 -5.96 -16.54 -7.51
C THR A 603 -6.80 -17.81 -7.38
N PHE A 604 -6.81 -18.67 -8.39
CA PHE A 604 -7.62 -19.89 -8.40
C PHE A 604 -7.12 -20.95 -7.43
N ALA A 605 -5.80 -21.11 -7.26
CA ALA A 605 -5.24 -22.00 -6.25
C ALA A 605 -5.65 -21.55 -4.83
N LEU A 606 -5.58 -20.24 -4.55
CA LEU A 606 -6.00 -19.69 -3.27
C LEU A 606 -7.51 -19.88 -3.05
N THR A 607 -8.36 -19.56 -4.03
CA THR A 607 -9.82 -19.79 -3.94
C THR A 607 -10.14 -21.24 -3.61
N TYR A 608 -9.51 -22.19 -4.32
CA TYR A 608 -9.72 -23.62 -4.12
C TYR A 608 -9.40 -24.04 -2.69
N LEU A 609 -8.24 -23.61 -2.17
CA LEU A 609 -7.82 -23.94 -0.81
C LEU A 609 -8.72 -23.30 0.25
N LEU A 610 -9.10 -22.04 0.08
CA LEU A 610 -10.02 -21.36 1.01
C LEU A 610 -11.40 -22.02 1.02
N ALA A 611 -11.96 -22.36 -0.14
CA ALA A 611 -13.26 -23.02 -0.22
C ALA A 611 -13.25 -24.40 0.47
N TRP A 612 -12.16 -25.14 0.36
CA TRP A 612 -11.98 -26.39 1.11
C TRP A 612 -11.85 -26.17 2.62
N LEU A 613 -11.15 -25.13 3.06
CA LEU A 613 -11.08 -24.79 4.49
C LEU A 613 -12.48 -24.53 5.07
N GLU A 614 -13.34 -23.80 4.37
CA GLU A 614 -14.71 -23.53 4.81
C GLU A 614 -15.53 -24.82 4.96
N ILE A 615 -15.52 -25.68 3.94
CA ILE A 615 -16.26 -26.95 3.97
C ILE A 615 -15.75 -27.87 5.07
N LEU A 616 -14.42 -27.98 5.22
CA LEU A 616 -13.85 -28.83 6.25
C LEU A 616 -14.16 -28.30 7.65
N GLU A 617 -14.17 -26.99 7.87
CA GLU A 617 -14.55 -26.41 9.16
C GLU A 617 -16.03 -26.68 9.48
N PHE A 618 -16.93 -26.49 8.51
CA PHE A 618 -18.35 -26.82 8.63
C PHE A 618 -18.59 -28.30 8.98
N ILE A 619 -17.96 -29.22 8.22
CA ILE A 619 -18.08 -30.65 8.48
C ILE A 619 -17.50 -30.97 9.85
N SER A 620 -16.32 -30.45 10.21
CA SER A 620 -15.67 -30.75 11.49
C SER A 620 -16.50 -30.33 12.71
N SER A 621 -17.30 -29.26 12.56
CA SER A 621 -18.19 -28.72 13.59
C SER A 621 -19.56 -29.39 13.62
N SER A 622 -19.86 -30.26 12.65
CA SER A 622 -21.12 -31.00 12.57
C SER A 622 -21.14 -32.21 13.53
N PRO A 623 -22.34 -32.65 13.97
CA PRO A 623 -22.50 -33.88 14.76
C PRO A 623 -21.81 -35.08 14.11
N SER A 624 -21.24 -35.98 14.91
CA SER A 624 -20.46 -37.13 14.40
C SER A 624 -21.25 -38.06 13.48
N GLN A 625 -22.57 -38.13 13.66
CA GLN A 625 -23.46 -38.96 12.86
C GLN A 625 -23.48 -38.47 11.39
N ILE A 626 -23.75 -37.18 11.18
CA ILE A 626 -23.88 -36.55 9.86
C ILE A 626 -22.53 -36.36 9.17
N ARG A 627 -21.43 -36.23 9.93
CA ARG A 627 -20.07 -36.09 9.36
C ARG A 627 -19.70 -37.23 8.39
N SER A 628 -20.14 -38.45 8.68
CA SER A 628 -19.87 -39.60 7.82
C SER A 628 -20.64 -39.55 6.50
N GLU A 629 -21.86 -39.03 6.54
CA GLU A 629 -22.75 -38.87 5.39
C GLU A 629 -22.25 -37.74 4.47
N TYR A 630 -21.84 -36.60 5.04
CA TYR A 630 -21.20 -35.53 4.26
C TYR A 630 -19.90 -35.98 3.58
N ALA A 631 -19.09 -36.79 4.26
CA ALA A 631 -17.88 -37.35 3.66
C ALA A 631 -18.20 -38.31 2.50
N ALA A 632 -19.22 -39.16 2.66
CA ALA A 632 -19.71 -40.03 1.59
C ALA A 632 -20.21 -39.22 0.39
N HIS A 633 -20.98 -38.15 0.63
CA HIS A 633 -21.46 -37.26 -0.43
C HIS A 633 -20.32 -36.59 -1.21
N LEU A 634 -19.24 -36.15 -0.53
CA LEU A 634 -18.06 -35.59 -1.21
C LEU A 634 -17.27 -36.64 -2.00
N GLU A 635 -17.21 -37.88 -1.52
CA GLU A 635 -16.54 -38.99 -2.21
C GLU A 635 -17.32 -39.43 -3.46
N GLU A 636 -18.66 -39.53 -3.38
CA GLU A 636 -19.52 -39.84 -4.52
C GLU A 636 -19.36 -38.83 -5.66
N ASN A 637 -19.19 -37.55 -5.32
CA ASN A 637 -18.90 -36.47 -6.27
C ASN A 637 -17.41 -36.37 -6.66
N LYS A 638 -16.56 -37.30 -6.21
CA LYS A 638 -15.11 -37.38 -6.43
C LYS A 638 -14.30 -36.19 -5.89
N LEU A 639 -14.93 -35.24 -5.18
CA LEU A 639 -14.29 -34.03 -4.68
C LEU A 639 -13.14 -34.34 -3.71
N LEU A 640 -13.33 -35.34 -2.84
CA LEU A 640 -12.36 -35.72 -1.83
C LEU A 640 -11.11 -36.38 -2.46
N SER A 641 -11.29 -37.21 -3.49
CA SER A 641 -10.18 -37.78 -4.26
C SER A 641 -9.37 -36.69 -5.00
N CYS A 642 -10.05 -35.69 -5.56
CA CYS A 642 -9.43 -34.57 -6.24
C CYS A 642 -8.66 -33.66 -5.27
N LEU A 643 -9.22 -33.40 -4.08
CA LEU A 643 -8.56 -32.65 -3.01
C LEU A 643 -7.18 -33.20 -2.70
N PHE A 644 -7.09 -34.51 -2.44
CA PHE A 644 -5.81 -35.13 -2.12
C PHE A 644 -4.82 -34.96 -3.26
N SER A 645 -5.22 -35.28 -4.50
CA SER A 645 -4.35 -35.11 -5.67
C SER A 645 -3.83 -33.69 -5.81
N ASN A 646 -4.71 -32.69 -5.70
CA ASN A 646 -4.37 -31.29 -5.91
C ASN A 646 -3.50 -30.74 -4.78
N VAL A 647 -3.83 -31.03 -3.51
CA VAL A 647 -3.06 -30.56 -2.36
C VAL A 647 -1.65 -31.13 -2.35
N PHE A 648 -1.46 -32.40 -2.73
CA PHE A 648 -0.12 -32.98 -2.82
C PHE A 648 0.75 -32.30 -3.89
N CYS A 649 0.16 -31.78 -4.96
CA CYS A 649 0.90 -31.03 -5.98
C CYS A 649 1.14 -29.56 -5.60
N LEU A 650 0.22 -28.95 -4.85
CA LEU A 650 0.33 -27.55 -4.39
C LEU A 650 1.14 -27.36 -3.10
N MET A 651 1.45 -28.45 -2.40
CA MET A 651 2.22 -28.40 -1.16
C MET A 651 3.65 -27.91 -1.44
N PRO A 652 4.17 -26.96 -0.65
CA PRO A 652 5.54 -26.48 -0.82
C PRO A 652 6.56 -27.57 -0.52
N ASP A 653 7.73 -27.50 -1.17
CA ASP A 653 8.83 -28.46 -1.05
C ASP A 653 9.28 -28.71 0.40
N ASN A 654 9.19 -27.67 1.24
CA ASN A 654 9.40 -27.77 2.67
C ASN A 654 8.26 -27.08 3.45
N PRO A 655 7.20 -27.81 3.82
CA PRO A 655 6.08 -27.23 4.57
C PRO A 655 6.48 -26.81 6.00
N LEU A 656 7.59 -27.33 6.54
CA LEU A 656 8.10 -26.99 7.87
C LEU A 656 8.95 -25.71 7.87
N ALA A 657 9.58 -25.34 6.74
CA ALA A 657 10.38 -24.12 6.64
C ALA A 657 9.55 -22.83 6.80
N ILE A 658 8.26 -22.89 6.46
CA ILE A 658 7.31 -21.77 6.59
C ILE A 658 6.91 -21.55 8.06
N ILE A 659 7.00 -22.59 8.89
CA ILE A 659 6.71 -22.55 10.32
C ILE A 659 8.02 -22.33 11.06
N GLN A 660 8.59 -21.13 10.97
CA GLN A 660 9.80 -20.76 11.74
C GLN A 660 9.49 -20.70 13.24
N THR A 661 9.46 -21.84 13.91
CA THR A 661 9.53 -21.95 15.38
C THR A 661 10.24 -23.24 15.77
N ASP A 662 11.19 -23.18 16.71
CA ASP A 662 11.92 -24.32 17.32
C ASP A 662 11.04 -25.29 18.15
N SER A 663 9.73 -25.35 17.87
CA SER A 663 8.76 -26.16 18.61
C SER A 663 7.80 -26.88 17.67
N THR A 664 7.21 -27.97 18.14
CA THR A 664 6.21 -28.74 17.39
C THR A 664 5.06 -27.85 16.93
N PRO A 665 4.67 -27.90 15.64
CA PRO A 665 3.68 -27.00 15.10
C PRO A 665 2.33 -27.20 15.79
N THR A 666 1.78 -26.13 16.36
CA THR A 666 0.44 -26.18 16.97
C THR A 666 -0.64 -26.29 15.89
N LYS A 667 -1.81 -26.87 16.22
CA LYS A 667 -2.97 -26.94 15.31
C LYS A 667 -3.36 -25.57 14.73
N LYS A 668 -3.11 -24.48 15.47
CA LYS A 668 -3.29 -23.10 15.00
C LYS A 668 -2.24 -22.68 13.96
N GLY A 669 -0.96 -23.03 14.16
CA GLY A 669 0.12 -22.73 13.21
C GLY A 669 -0.01 -23.47 11.88
N LEU A 670 -0.56 -24.69 11.91
CA LEU A 670 -0.88 -25.44 10.69
C LEU A 670 -2.03 -24.81 9.89
N LYS A 671 -3.03 -24.23 10.56
CA LYS A 671 -4.13 -23.51 9.90
C LYS A 671 -3.66 -22.22 9.19
N SER A 672 -2.54 -21.62 9.61
CA SER A 672 -2.04 -20.36 9.03
C SER A 672 -1.10 -20.52 7.83
N LEU A 673 -0.70 -21.74 7.46
CA LEU A 673 0.27 -22.03 6.39
C LEU A 673 -0.07 -21.34 5.05
N PHE A 674 -1.36 -21.26 4.72
CA PHE A 674 -1.84 -20.69 3.45
C PHE A 674 -2.33 -19.24 3.57
N LEU A 675 -2.32 -18.66 4.78
CA LEU A 675 -2.84 -17.32 5.06
C LEU A 675 -1.74 -16.25 5.13
N CYS A 676 -0.48 -16.65 5.36
CA CYS A 676 0.66 -15.75 5.39
C CYS A 676 1.09 -15.35 3.96
N PHE A 677 1.66 -14.15 3.81
CA PHE A 677 2.47 -13.85 2.61
C PHE A 677 3.61 -14.88 2.54
N PRO A 678 4.00 -15.37 1.34
CA PRO A 678 5.32 -15.96 1.21
C PRO A 678 6.32 -14.88 1.63
N SER A 679 6.98 -15.07 2.76
CA SER A 679 8.14 -14.24 3.13
C SER A 679 9.22 -14.55 2.11
N LEU A 680 9.44 -13.63 1.17
CA LEU A 680 10.66 -13.58 0.38
C LEU A 680 11.80 -13.15 1.32
N THR A 681 12.20 -14.05 2.21
CA THR A 681 13.53 -14.02 2.79
C THR A 681 14.34 -15.07 2.04
N SER A 682 14.82 -14.65 0.87
CA SER A 682 16.07 -15.08 0.27
C SER A 682 16.56 -13.94 -0.61
#